data_AF-A0AA39LI75-F1
#
_entry.id   AF-A0AA39LI75-F1
#
_cell.length_a   1.000
_cell.length_b   1.000
_cell.length_c   1.000
_cell.angle_alpha   90.00
_cell.angle_beta   90.00
_cell.angle_gamma   90.00
#
_symmetry.space_group_name_H-M   'P 1'
#
loop_
_entity.id
_entity.type
_entity.pdbx_description
1 polymer ?
#
loop_
_entity_poly.entity_id
_entity_poly.type
_entity_poly.pdbx_seq_one_letter_code
_entity_poly.pdbx_strand_id
1 'polypeptide(L)'
;MATPSLLNFFLVNLTGQLISRVCSFVINLYLLRNVDAALLGLVNVSQFERDVAIGDQPRLKVEEGVSTLKNLLRGTTLLSSVIIVFGIAYSQLAVGLYGGELLSSNQGGALLSCYLGYLFVMTINGITECFATATMSNTDIFAHIGFLFVCAFLYLGLNIGCSFYFAAFGFILANALNMAVRILYSWQHIQRYLRRWTPSFFELLPSVSTILLLVFSLFVTNLSNLIFGSTAGIVHNGAHIAIGGVMFLVVVLNIYKSELLLQQFYPASMTLTMPYFVLLAATVLITVAAIQCPGEPKRTIALGVFLPEPYREKIEPVIHLALEHISNNTCLLDGIDFKLILKDTQCKTSMGMKALFDLMNHSPRPFALFGDMCTNVNEPVAMASKFWHLLHLSYAETHAKFASAESHELYPTFFRIVPGDRNINSARCNLVYHFNWTRVGTVKQSDDPRYALPHESLTTKLEHGYGIKVIYTAGFTVDEFENVALGLAELKRRDVRVIIGDFDSELAVRVMCEAYEKGLYGSNYVWILPGYHKSSWWTNVMDSNCTEEQISEVLEGHFALEFAYRRPERDLTLMSEKTVGEIGDELFSVCSNHDCNSNAYGSYVYDGIWTLVLAMKRSFNLSSDISHDLLLSAINNSSFDGLTGKIRFENNERLGLVDVYQWRNDSYVNIATYDGAADSFTLYPEQLNALVFLIINVRYRSHRFIKMSSPNMNNLIIVGSIFAYVSVILLGVDTRFVNPSNFVKLCYAKTWVLCVGFTIAFGSMFAKTWRVHSIFTNIRMNKKAIKDSKLLLIVGSLFAVDTIVLTLWAFFSPFKFTVSSQYTQYSESRLIIPELERCHSQKSIIFQLILFGTKGLLMILGCFLAWETRHVNVPALNDSKYIGMCVYNVVVMCVIGVSLAFILQDRVNEAYALTSFFIIFCTTLTLSLVFVPKVVELLRNPSGCEQRYRKGMMKSVVGRNAANLNRQLSTRRHGNEKEHLTRLEEENKLCQKYLHEKSSQLWELIQQLTKLAHYIPDAMDKEELALLSNHNSSNCMNNSTEKQTLLSATTTPAIRVLTSNESPDREAHTTMVRHRNEANWPWLDPRQPTTML
;
A
#
# COMPACT_ATOMS: atom_id res chain seq x y z
N MET A 1 -17.33 -9.97 -44.51
CA MET A 1 -17.39 -10.99 -43.43
C MET A 1 -17.02 -10.30 -42.13
N ALA A 2 -17.67 -10.60 -41.01
CA ALA A 2 -17.35 -10.00 -39.71
C ALA A 2 -16.28 -10.84 -38.99
N THR A 3 -15.34 -10.18 -38.30
CA THR A 3 -14.24 -10.81 -37.57
C THR A 3 -14.59 -11.06 -36.09
N PRO A 4 -13.99 -12.08 -35.42
CA PRO A 4 -14.40 -12.47 -34.07
C PRO A 4 -14.00 -11.49 -32.94
N SER A 5 -13.06 -10.59 -33.20
CA SER A 5 -12.44 -9.72 -32.19
C SER A 5 -13.45 -8.82 -31.46
N LEU A 6 -14.42 -8.26 -32.19
CA LEU A 6 -15.44 -7.39 -31.61
C LEU A 6 -16.34 -8.16 -30.62
N LEU A 7 -16.73 -9.40 -30.95
CA LEU A 7 -17.57 -10.22 -30.09
C LEU A 7 -16.83 -10.62 -28.80
N ASN A 8 -15.54 -10.97 -28.89
CA ASN A 8 -14.73 -11.28 -27.70
C ASN A 8 -14.50 -10.05 -26.83
N PHE A 9 -14.23 -8.87 -27.41
CA PHE A 9 -14.15 -7.62 -26.65
C PHE A 9 -15.48 -7.32 -25.93
N PHE A 10 -16.62 -7.46 -26.62
CA PHE A 10 -17.93 -7.33 -26.00
C PHE A 10 -18.20 -8.38 -24.92
N LEU A 11 -17.80 -9.65 -25.08
CA LEU A 11 -17.99 -10.72 -24.08
C LEU A 11 -17.12 -10.53 -22.83
N VAL A 12 -15.87 -10.12 -22.97
CA VAL A 12 -14.98 -9.83 -21.82
C VAL A 12 -15.48 -8.58 -21.07
N ASN A 13 -15.91 -7.54 -21.79
CA ASN A 13 -16.44 -6.33 -21.16
C ASN A 13 -17.83 -6.58 -20.53
N LEU A 14 -18.68 -7.40 -21.16
CA LEU A 14 -19.98 -7.85 -20.63
C LEU A 14 -19.81 -8.69 -19.37
N THR A 15 -18.89 -9.66 -19.35
CA THR A 15 -18.63 -10.49 -18.15
C THR A 15 -18.00 -9.67 -17.03
N GLY A 16 -17.02 -8.82 -17.33
CA GLY A 16 -16.43 -7.89 -16.35
C GLY A 16 -17.46 -6.92 -15.75
N GLN A 17 -18.32 -6.32 -16.57
CA GLN A 17 -19.40 -5.45 -16.09
C GLN A 17 -20.48 -6.24 -15.33
N LEU A 18 -20.87 -7.42 -15.79
CA LEU A 18 -21.87 -8.26 -15.10
C LEU A 18 -21.36 -8.72 -13.74
N ILE A 19 -20.11 -9.19 -13.65
CA ILE A 19 -19.44 -9.54 -12.38
C ILE A 19 -19.35 -8.31 -11.48
N SER A 20 -18.86 -7.17 -11.98
CA SER A 20 -18.80 -5.91 -11.23
C SER A 20 -20.16 -5.48 -10.68
N ARG A 21 -21.23 -5.59 -11.49
CA ARG A 21 -22.60 -5.24 -11.08
C ARG A 21 -23.25 -6.27 -10.17
N VAL A 22 -22.97 -7.57 -10.32
CA VAL A 22 -23.44 -8.63 -9.39
C VAL A 22 -22.71 -8.55 -8.05
N CYS A 23 -21.39 -8.34 -8.06
CA CYS A 23 -20.63 -8.05 -6.85
C CYS A 23 -21.13 -6.76 -6.19
N SER A 24 -21.31 -5.67 -6.94
CA SER A 24 -21.88 -4.41 -6.42
C SER A 24 -23.31 -4.60 -5.89
N PHE A 25 -24.13 -5.44 -6.52
CA PHE A 25 -25.46 -5.81 -6.03
C PHE A 25 -25.41 -6.57 -4.70
N VAL A 26 -24.57 -7.61 -4.58
CA VAL A 26 -24.36 -8.37 -3.33
C VAL A 26 -23.76 -7.48 -2.23
N ILE A 27 -22.79 -6.64 -2.58
CA ILE A 27 -22.17 -5.63 -1.72
C ILE A 27 -23.24 -4.66 -1.20
N ASN A 28 -24.08 -4.10 -2.07
CA ASN A 28 -25.16 -3.19 -1.67
C ASN A 28 -26.23 -3.91 -0.83
N LEU A 29 -26.63 -5.13 -1.19
CA LEU A 29 -27.63 -5.94 -0.47
C LEU A 29 -27.14 -6.34 0.94
N TYR A 30 -25.83 -6.44 1.14
CA TYR A 30 -25.19 -6.72 2.42
C TYR A 30 -24.86 -5.46 3.22
N LEU A 31 -24.38 -4.39 2.58
CA LEU A 31 -23.93 -3.14 3.23
C LEU A 31 -25.08 -2.18 3.52
N LEU A 32 -26.03 -1.95 2.61
CA LEU A 32 -27.22 -1.09 2.90
C LEU A 32 -28.08 -1.65 4.05
N ARG A 33 -27.86 -2.92 4.43
CA ARG A 33 -28.48 -3.60 5.56
C ARG A 33 -27.65 -3.59 6.86
N ASN A 34 -26.35 -3.26 6.80
CA ASN A 34 -25.40 -3.38 7.93
C ASN A 34 -24.53 -2.15 8.18
N VAL A 35 -24.55 -1.14 7.31
CA VAL A 35 -23.82 0.13 7.44
C VAL A 35 -24.76 1.15 8.08
N ASP A 36 -24.40 1.60 9.29
CA ASP A 36 -25.08 2.71 9.95
C ASP A 36 -24.97 4.00 9.12
N ALA A 37 -26.00 4.86 9.20
CA ALA A 37 -26.16 6.04 8.34
C ALA A 37 -25.01 7.07 8.39
N ALA A 38 -24.07 6.94 9.32
CA ALA A 38 -22.87 7.77 9.41
C ALA A 38 -21.98 7.70 8.16
N LEU A 39 -21.86 6.54 7.49
CA LEU A 39 -21.00 6.40 6.30
C LEU A 39 -21.61 7.02 5.03
N LEU A 40 -22.91 7.35 5.05
CA LEU A 40 -23.61 8.11 4.01
C LEU A 40 -23.78 9.60 4.39
N GLY A 41 -23.00 10.06 5.38
CA GLY A 41 -23.17 11.35 6.09
C GLY A 41 -22.92 12.64 5.29
N LEU A 42 -22.97 12.62 3.95
CA LEU A 42 -23.03 13.84 3.12
C LEU A 42 -24.43 14.47 3.06
N VAL A 43 -25.47 13.74 3.49
CA VAL A 43 -26.81 14.30 3.75
C VAL A 43 -27.23 13.89 5.16
N ASN A 44 -27.56 14.86 6.01
CA ASN A 44 -27.99 14.59 7.39
C ASN A 44 -29.45 14.12 7.48
N VAL A 45 -29.80 13.10 6.69
CA VAL A 45 -31.17 12.59 6.52
C VAL A 45 -31.64 11.70 7.69
N SER A 46 -30.94 11.77 8.85
CA SER A 46 -31.42 11.25 10.15
C SER A 46 -32.62 12.02 10.71
N GLN A 47 -33.06 13.09 10.03
CA GLN A 47 -34.18 13.93 10.45
C GLN A 47 -35.55 13.33 10.09
N PHE A 48 -35.64 12.50 9.05
CA PHE A 48 -36.90 11.85 8.67
C PHE A 48 -37.07 10.50 9.37
N GLU A 49 -38.23 10.27 9.97
CA GLU A 49 -38.57 9.00 10.59
C GLU A 49 -39.13 8.04 9.53
N ARG A 50 -38.54 6.83 9.41
CA ARG A 50 -38.92 5.85 8.38
C ARG A 50 -40.33 5.32 8.60
N ASP A 51 -41.00 5.01 7.49
CA ASP A 51 -42.39 4.53 7.43
C ASP A 51 -43.44 5.49 8.06
N VAL A 52 -43.08 6.76 8.37
CA VAL A 52 -44.00 7.81 8.83
C VAL A 52 -44.34 8.78 7.69
N ALA A 53 -45.64 9.02 7.46
CA ALA A 53 -46.10 9.92 6.41
C ALA A 53 -45.74 11.39 6.69
N ILE A 54 -45.41 12.17 5.66
CA ILE A 54 -44.91 13.55 5.80
C ILE A 54 -45.90 14.54 6.46
N GLY A 55 -47.19 14.19 6.53
CA GLY A 55 -48.20 14.98 7.25
C GLY A 55 -48.07 14.89 8.78
N ASP A 56 -47.52 13.76 9.26
CA ASP A 56 -47.38 13.43 10.69
C ASP A 56 -45.98 13.72 11.23
N GLN A 57 -45.01 14.06 10.35
CA GLN A 57 -43.65 14.41 10.75
C GLN A 57 -43.56 15.86 11.28
N PRO A 58 -42.67 16.17 12.24
CA PRO A 58 -42.55 17.52 12.80
C PRO A 58 -42.11 18.53 11.74
N ARG A 59 -42.91 19.58 11.50
CA ARG A 59 -42.68 20.58 10.44
C ARG A 59 -41.25 21.12 10.40
N LEU A 60 -40.66 21.40 11.56
CA LEU A 60 -39.29 21.91 11.68
C LEU A 60 -38.27 20.97 11.01
N LYS A 61 -38.38 19.65 11.22
CA LYS A 61 -37.52 18.65 10.58
C LYS A 61 -37.73 18.56 9.07
N VAL A 62 -38.99 18.72 8.62
CA VAL A 62 -39.33 18.70 7.19
C VAL A 62 -38.76 19.94 6.49
N GLU A 63 -38.90 21.11 7.10
CA GLU A 63 -38.35 22.38 6.58
C GLU A 63 -36.81 22.36 6.56
N GLU A 64 -36.16 21.85 7.62
CA GLU A 64 -34.69 21.71 7.70
C GLU A 64 -34.15 20.67 6.69
N GLY A 65 -34.80 19.51 6.55
CA GLY A 65 -34.42 18.48 5.59
C GLY A 65 -34.61 18.90 4.13
N VAL A 66 -35.68 19.64 3.82
CA VAL A 66 -35.92 20.22 2.48
C VAL A 66 -34.91 21.34 2.18
N SER A 67 -34.60 22.19 3.16
CA SER A 67 -33.55 23.22 3.03
C SER A 67 -32.19 22.57 2.76
N THR A 68 -31.85 21.51 3.49
CA THR A 68 -30.61 20.73 3.28
C THR A 68 -30.52 20.17 1.86
N LEU A 69 -31.57 19.51 1.35
CA LEU A 69 -31.60 18.99 -0.01
C LEU A 69 -31.43 20.10 -1.07
N LYS A 70 -32.17 21.20 -0.93
CA LYS A 70 -32.13 22.36 -1.83
C LYS A 70 -30.74 22.99 -1.87
N ASN A 71 -30.13 23.21 -0.70
CA ASN A 71 -28.83 23.85 -0.55
C ASN A 71 -27.71 22.97 -1.12
N LEU A 72 -27.75 21.66 -0.86
CA LEU A 72 -26.78 20.70 -1.37
C LEU A 72 -26.84 20.62 -2.91
N LEU A 73 -28.04 20.44 -3.48
CA LEU A 73 -28.22 20.38 -4.94
C LEU A 73 -27.78 21.67 -5.65
N ARG A 74 -28.11 22.85 -5.09
CA ARG A 74 -27.65 24.15 -5.63
C ARG A 74 -26.13 24.30 -5.53
N GLY A 75 -25.54 23.93 -4.39
CA GLY A 75 -24.09 23.96 -4.17
C GLY A 75 -23.32 23.07 -5.15
N THR A 76 -23.75 21.82 -5.36
CA THR A 76 -23.10 20.93 -6.34
C THR A 76 -23.37 21.33 -7.79
N THR A 77 -24.54 21.92 -8.08
CA THR A 77 -24.84 22.46 -9.42
C THR A 77 -23.88 23.61 -9.74
N LEU A 78 -23.71 24.58 -8.83
CA LEU A 78 -22.75 25.67 -8.95
C LEU A 78 -21.32 25.16 -9.19
N LEU A 79 -20.83 24.26 -8.33
CA LEU A 79 -19.47 23.71 -8.42
C LEU A 79 -19.24 22.97 -9.74
N SER A 80 -20.16 22.07 -10.12
CA SER A 80 -20.03 21.29 -11.35
C SER A 80 -20.19 22.14 -12.61
N SER A 81 -20.97 23.23 -12.59
CA SER A 81 -21.02 24.21 -13.68
C SER A 81 -19.71 24.96 -13.86
N VAL A 82 -19.02 25.33 -12.77
CA VAL A 82 -17.66 25.92 -12.85
C VAL A 82 -16.68 24.92 -13.46
N ILE A 83 -16.68 23.67 -12.98
CA ILE A 83 -15.78 22.61 -13.47
C ILE A 83 -15.97 22.36 -14.98
N ILE A 84 -17.21 22.34 -15.48
CA ILE A 84 -17.48 22.21 -16.92
C ILE A 84 -16.93 23.42 -17.70
N VAL A 85 -17.21 24.64 -17.25
CA VAL A 85 -16.88 25.88 -17.99
C VAL A 85 -15.38 26.07 -18.21
N PHE A 86 -14.57 25.78 -17.20
CA PHE A 86 -13.12 25.85 -17.35
C PHE A 86 -12.55 24.54 -17.96
N GLY A 87 -13.05 23.38 -17.52
CA GLY A 87 -12.55 22.08 -17.95
C GLY A 87 -12.65 21.81 -19.45
N ILE A 88 -13.69 22.33 -20.13
CA ILE A 88 -13.83 22.18 -21.60
C ILE A 88 -12.69 22.89 -22.36
N ALA A 89 -12.24 24.06 -21.89
CA ALA A 89 -11.19 24.83 -22.56
C ALA A 89 -9.79 24.27 -22.24
N TYR A 90 -9.53 23.89 -20.99
CA TYR A 90 -8.22 23.43 -20.54
C TYR A 90 -7.97 21.92 -20.71
N SER A 91 -8.95 21.13 -21.18
CA SER A 91 -8.79 19.68 -21.36
C SER A 91 -7.68 19.31 -22.35
N GLN A 92 -7.57 20.02 -23.49
CA GLN A 92 -6.53 19.77 -24.50
C GLN A 92 -5.14 20.11 -23.94
N LEU A 93 -5.01 21.19 -23.16
CA LEU A 93 -3.77 21.54 -22.47
C LEU A 93 -3.42 20.52 -21.39
N ALA A 94 -4.39 20.07 -20.59
CA ALA A 94 -4.18 19.08 -19.54
C ALA A 94 -3.78 17.71 -20.11
N VAL A 95 -4.40 17.27 -21.21
CA VAL A 95 -4.03 16.03 -21.91
C VAL A 95 -2.67 16.14 -22.59
N GLY A 96 -2.33 17.31 -23.16
CA GLY A 96 -0.98 17.57 -23.68
C GLY A 96 0.10 17.56 -22.59
N LEU A 97 -0.19 18.13 -21.41
CA LEU A 97 0.70 18.14 -20.25
C LEU A 97 0.91 16.74 -19.65
N TYR A 98 -0.15 15.92 -19.60
CA TYR A 98 -0.14 14.59 -19.00
C TYR A 98 0.33 13.48 -19.96
N GLY A 99 0.08 13.63 -21.26
CA GLY A 99 0.15 12.54 -22.24
C GLY A 99 0.85 12.88 -23.56
N GLY A 100 1.49 14.05 -23.64
CA GLY A 100 2.22 14.52 -24.81
C GLY A 100 1.36 14.58 -26.09
N GLU A 101 2.02 14.53 -27.24
CA GLU A 101 1.35 14.58 -28.54
C GLU A 101 0.50 13.33 -28.83
N LEU A 102 0.83 12.17 -28.23
CA LEU A 102 0.13 10.91 -28.48
C LEU A 102 -1.34 10.96 -28.02
N LEU A 103 -1.62 11.55 -26.86
CA LEU A 103 -2.99 11.68 -26.36
C LEU A 103 -3.68 12.98 -26.80
N SER A 104 -2.93 14.04 -27.12
CA SER A 104 -3.51 15.28 -27.65
C SER A 104 -3.97 15.14 -29.11
N SER A 105 -3.26 14.35 -29.94
CA SER A 105 -3.62 14.06 -31.33
C SER A 105 -4.80 13.09 -31.47
N ASN A 106 -4.84 12.02 -30.66
CA ASN A 106 -5.89 10.98 -30.69
C ASN A 106 -7.21 11.40 -30.02
N GLN A 107 -7.63 12.66 -30.19
CA GLN A 107 -8.87 13.25 -29.65
C GLN A 107 -9.04 13.17 -28.11
N GLY A 108 -7.97 12.89 -27.35
CA GLY A 108 -8.05 12.66 -25.91
C GLY A 108 -8.62 13.83 -25.11
N GLY A 109 -8.26 15.08 -25.46
CA GLY A 109 -8.84 16.27 -24.85
C GLY A 109 -10.35 16.43 -25.13
N ALA A 110 -10.81 16.07 -26.34
CA ALA A 110 -12.23 16.09 -26.68
C ALA A 110 -13.03 15.03 -25.91
N LEU A 111 -12.45 13.83 -25.73
CA LEU A 111 -13.05 12.77 -24.92
C LEU A 111 -13.13 13.18 -23.43
N LEU A 112 -12.09 13.84 -22.91
CA LEU A 112 -12.07 14.40 -21.56
C LEU A 112 -13.11 15.51 -21.38
N SER A 113 -13.26 16.43 -22.34
CA SER A 113 -14.32 17.45 -22.36
C SER A 113 -15.72 16.81 -22.29
N CYS A 114 -15.95 15.70 -23.01
CA CYS A 114 -17.21 14.97 -22.95
C CYS A 114 -17.44 14.32 -21.57
N TYR A 115 -16.40 13.72 -20.98
CA TYR A 115 -16.46 13.09 -19.66
C TYR A 115 -16.72 14.09 -18.52
N LEU A 116 -16.16 15.30 -18.60
CA LEU A 116 -16.42 16.39 -17.65
C LEU A 116 -17.92 16.78 -17.61
N GLY A 117 -18.61 16.73 -18.76
CA GLY A 117 -20.07 16.89 -18.82
C GLY A 117 -20.85 15.77 -18.12
N TYR A 118 -20.36 14.53 -18.17
CA TYR A 118 -20.97 13.38 -17.50
C TYR A 118 -20.85 13.43 -15.96
N LEU A 119 -19.75 13.99 -15.42
CA LEU A 119 -19.57 14.14 -13.96
C LEU A 119 -20.65 15.02 -13.29
N PHE A 120 -21.16 16.03 -13.98
CA PHE A 120 -22.30 16.85 -13.52
C PHE A 120 -23.56 15.99 -13.32
N VAL A 121 -23.89 15.14 -14.31
CA VAL A 121 -25.05 14.23 -14.24
C VAL A 121 -24.85 13.17 -13.14
N MET A 122 -23.64 12.62 -13.02
CA MET A 122 -23.30 11.66 -11.95
C MET A 122 -23.51 12.24 -10.55
N THR A 123 -23.09 13.50 -10.34
CA THR A 123 -23.21 14.18 -9.04
C THR A 123 -24.67 14.42 -8.64
N ILE A 124 -25.52 14.83 -9.59
CA ILE A 124 -26.96 15.01 -9.35
C ILE A 124 -27.66 13.66 -9.09
N ASN A 125 -27.28 12.59 -9.79
CA ASN A 125 -27.77 11.24 -9.49
C ASN A 125 -27.44 10.85 -8.04
N GLY A 126 -26.19 11.01 -7.61
CA GLY A 126 -25.74 10.63 -6.27
C GLY A 126 -26.59 11.26 -5.15
N ILE A 127 -26.89 12.56 -5.25
CA ILE A 127 -27.70 13.26 -4.25
C ILE A 127 -29.19 12.86 -4.33
N THR A 128 -29.77 12.86 -5.53
CA THR A 128 -31.21 12.58 -5.69
C THR A 128 -31.58 11.14 -5.34
N GLU A 129 -30.73 10.17 -5.71
CA GLU A 129 -30.91 8.75 -5.39
C GLU A 129 -30.67 8.48 -3.90
N CYS A 130 -29.68 9.12 -3.27
CA CYS A 130 -29.44 9.01 -1.82
C CYS A 130 -30.62 9.54 -1.00
N PHE A 131 -31.13 10.74 -1.33
CA PHE A 131 -32.28 11.31 -0.62
C PHE A 131 -33.55 10.47 -0.84
N ALA A 132 -33.84 10.05 -2.08
CA ALA A 132 -35.01 9.22 -2.38
C ALA A 132 -34.95 7.87 -1.64
N THR A 133 -33.80 7.19 -1.65
CA THR A 133 -33.60 5.91 -0.93
C THR A 133 -33.80 6.06 0.59
N ALA A 134 -33.47 7.23 1.15
CA ALA A 134 -33.67 7.50 2.57
C ALA A 134 -35.13 7.79 2.95
N THR A 135 -35.98 8.25 2.02
CA THR A 135 -37.42 8.49 2.23
C THR A 135 -38.34 7.34 1.84
N MET A 136 -37.83 6.36 1.07
CA MET A 136 -38.61 5.20 0.61
C MET A 136 -39.03 4.26 1.75
N SER A 137 -40.26 3.73 1.67
CA SER A 137 -40.71 2.63 2.52
C SER A 137 -40.02 1.31 2.16
N ASN A 138 -40.08 0.31 3.04
CA ASN A 138 -39.55 -1.02 2.76
C ASN A 138 -40.13 -1.63 1.45
N THR A 139 -41.39 -1.35 1.12
CA THR A 139 -42.03 -1.75 -0.14
C THR A 139 -41.55 -0.96 -1.35
N ASP A 140 -41.34 0.35 -1.22
CA ASP A 140 -40.79 1.18 -2.30
C ASP A 140 -39.34 0.78 -2.63
N ILE A 141 -38.54 0.40 -1.63
CA ILE A 141 -37.15 -0.08 -1.82
C ILE A 141 -37.13 -1.32 -2.72
N PHE A 142 -38.03 -2.29 -2.53
CA PHE A 142 -38.11 -3.46 -3.42
C PHE A 142 -38.55 -3.09 -4.85
N ALA A 143 -39.48 -2.14 -5.00
CA ALA A 143 -39.89 -1.64 -6.32
C ALA A 143 -38.76 -0.86 -7.02
N HIS A 144 -37.97 -0.09 -6.28
CA HIS A 144 -36.79 0.63 -6.77
C HIS A 144 -35.66 -0.32 -7.16
N ILE A 145 -35.40 -1.39 -6.41
CA ILE A 145 -34.47 -2.46 -6.79
C ILE A 145 -34.91 -3.14 -8.09
N GLY A 146 -36.21 -3.41 -8.25
CA GLY A 146 -36.78 -3.94 -9.50
C GLY A 146 -36.61 -2.97 -10.69
N PHE A 147 -36.81 -1.68 -10.46
CA PHE A 147 -36.56 -0.64 -11.48
C PHE A 147 -35.08 -0.57 -11.88
N LEU A 148 -34.14 -0.57 -10.92
CA LEU A 148 -32.70 -0.57 -11.18
C LEU A 148 -32.26 -1.82 -11.98
N PHE A 149 -32.86 -2.98 -11.71
CA PHE A 149 -32.63 -4.21 -12.48
C PHE A 149 -33.08 -4.06 -13.93
N VAL A 150 -34.26 -3.49 -14.20
CA VAL A 150 -34.74 -3.20 -15.57
C VAL A 150 -33.84 -2.17 -16.27
N CYS A 151 -33.43 -1.11 -15.58
CA CYS A 151 -32.51 -0.11 -16.12
C CYS A 151 -31.16 -0.72 -16.53
N ALA A 152 -30.66 -1.77 -15.88
CA ALA A 152 -29.42 -2.43 -16.26
C ALA A 152 -29.49 -3.07 -17.66
N PHE A 153 -30.61 -3.70 -18.02
CA PHE A 153 -30.80 -4.28 -19.36
C PHE A 153 -31.02 -3.20 -20.43
N LEU A 154 -31.78 -2.14 -20.12
CA LEU A 154 -31.96 -1.00 -21.02
C LEU A 154 -30.63 -0.27 -21.29
N TYR A 155 -29.80 -0.10 -20.25
CA TYR A 155 -28.45 0.45 -20.36
C TYR A 155 -27.52 -0.42 -21.21
N LEU A 156 -27.60 -1.76 -21.11
CA LEU A 156 -26.82 -2.65 -21.97
C LEU A 156 -27.19 -2.47 -23.45
N GLY A 157 -28.48 -2.37 -23.76
CA GLY A 157 -28.95 -2.06 -25.13
C GLY A 157 -28.49 -0.68 -25.62
N LEU A 158 -28.58 0.35 -24.77
CA LEU A 158 -28.10 1.70 -25.07
C LEU A 158 -26.57 1.74 -25.30
N ASN A 159 -25.78 1.03 -24.49
CA ASN A 159 -24.33 0.91 -24.68
C ASN A 159 -24.00 0.34 -26.07
N ILE A 160 -24.65 -0.77 -26.46
CA ILE A 160 -24.41 -1.42 -27.76
C ILE A 160 -24.79 -0.47 -28.91
N GLY A 161 -25.96 0.16 -28.84
CA GLY A 161 -26.44 1.11 -29.87
C GLY A 161 -25.56 2.36 -29.98
N CYS A 162 -25.37 3.10 -28.89
CA CYS A 162 -24.61 4.35 -28.92
C CYS A 162 -23.13 4.15 -29.29
N SER A 163 -22.51 3.05 -28.83
CA SER A 163 -21.09 2.78 -29.14
C SER A 163 -20.86 2.32 -30.59
N PHE A 164 -21.87 1.73 -31.23
CA PHE A 164 -21.82 1.41 -32.66
C PHE A 164 -21.81 2.69 -33.54
N TYR A 165 -22.56 3.72 -33.15
CA TYR A 165 -22.64 4.98 -33.92
C TYR A 165 -21.60 6.05 -33.52
N PHE A 166 -21.14 6.06 -32.27
CA PHE A 166 -20.29 7.15 -31.72
C PHE A 166 -19.03 6.66 -30.99
N ALA A 167 -18.66 5.38 -31.13
CA ALA A 167 -17.46 4.78 -30.55
C ALA A 167 -17.28 5.13 -29.04
N ALA A 168 -16.12 5.67 -28.64
CA ALA A 168 -15.80 6.02 -27.26
C ALA A 168 -16.80 7.05 -26.65
N PHE A 169 -17.23 8.04 -27.44
CA PHE A 169 -18.24 9.02 -27.01
C PHE A 169 -19.61 8.38 -26.79
N GLY A 170 -19.91 7.31 -27.54
CA GLY A 170 -21.14 6.52 -27.40
C GLY A 170 -21.29 5.89 -26.02
N PHE A 171 -20.20 5.37 -25.43
CA PHE A 171 -20.22 4.85 -24.06
C PHE A 171 -20.49 5.96 -23.03
N ILE A 172 -19.92 7.16 -23.18
CA ILE A 172 -20.17 8.28 -22.26
C ILE A 172 -21.63 8.73 -22.37
N LEU A 173 -22.16 8.84 -23.59
CA LEU A 173 -23.56 9.22 -23.85
C LEU A 173 -24.57 8.20 -23.27
N ALA A 174 -24.35 6.90 -23.47
CA ALA A 174 -25.22 5.86 -22.90
C ALA A 174 -25.19 5.84 -21.36
N ASN A 175 -24.02 6.12 -20.74
CA ASN A 175 -23.92 6.31 -19.30
C ASN A 175 -24.70 7.56 -18.83
N ALA A 176 -24.57 8.69 -19.51
CA ALA A 176 -25.30 9.92 -19.17
C ALA A 176 -26.82 9.74 -19.27
N LEU A 177 -27.32 9.08 -20.32
CA LEU A 177 -28.74 8.79 -20.51
C LEU A 177 -29.30 7.88 -19.41
N ASN A 178 -28.58 6.83 -19.01
CA ASN A 178 -28.97 5.96 -17.90
C ASN A 178 -29.05 6.72 -16.56
N MET A 179 -28.07 7.59 -16.26
CA MET A 179 -28.12 8.43 -15.06
C MET A 179 -29.27 9.44 -15.11
N ALA A 180 -29.57 10.02 -16.27
CA ALA A 180 -30.72 10.93 -16.43
C ALA A 180 -32.06 10.23 -16.13
N VAL A 181 -32.25 8.99 -16.58
CA VAL A 181 -33.45 8.18 -16.28
C VAL A 181 -33.56 7.88 -14.77
N ARG A 182 -32.44 7.59 -14.10
CA ARG A 182 -32.40 7.34 -12.64
C ARG A 182 -32.65 8.60 -11.81
N ILE A 183 -32.16 9.76 -12.25
CA ILE A 183 -32.49 11.08 -11.68
C ILE A 183 -33.99 11.34 -11.80
N LEU A 184 -34.59 11.15 -12.99
CA LEU A 184 -36.01 11.37 -13.22
C LEU A 184 -36.89 10.48 -12.31
N TYR A 185 -36.57 9.20 -12.17
CA TYR A 185 -37.28 8.29 -11.26
C TYR A 185 -37.17 8.73 -9.79
N SER A 186 -35.95 9.06 -9.35
CA SER A 186 -35.69 9.51 -7.98
C SER A 186 -36.43 10.82 -7.67
N TRP A 187 -36.38 11.78 -8.60
CA TRP A 187 -37.11 13.04 -8.52
C TRP A 187 -38.64 12.84 -8.51
N GLN A 188 -39.17 11.89 -9.30
CA GLN A 188 -40.59 11.55 -9.28
C GLN A 188 -41.02 10.88 -7.95
N HIS A 189 -40.13 10.18 -7.24
CA HIS A 189 -40.40 9.76 -5.85
C HIS A 189 -40.40 10.98 -4.90
N ILE A 190 -39.38 11.83 -4.96
CA ILE A 190 -39.23 13.04 -4.12
C ILE A 190 -40.45 13.97 -4.27
N GLN A 191 -40.93 14.22 -5.49
CA GLN A 191 -42.13 15.02 -5.76
C GLN A 191 -43.40 14.43 -5.13
N ARG A 192 -43.59 13.10 -5.20
CA ARG A 192 -44.75 12.41 -4.60
C ARG A 192 -44.69 12.42 -3.07
N TYR A 193 -43.49 12.34 -2.49
CA TYR A 193 -43.25 12.35 -1.05
C TYR A 193 -43.40 13.76 -0.46
N LEU A 194 -42.64 14.75 -0.96
CA LEU A 194 -42.65 16.12 -0.45
C LEU A 194 -43.93 16.90 -0.82
N ARG A 195 -44.59 16.55 -1.93
CA ARG A 195 -45.77 17.25 -2.48
C ARG A 195 -45.50 18.76 -2.57
N ARG A 196 -46.22 19.57 -1.77
CA ARG A 196 -46.12 21.04 -1.73
C ARG A 196 -44.79 21.57 -1.19
N TRP A 197 -43.98 20.74 -0.54
CA TRP A 197 -42.66 21.10 -0.01
C TRP A 197 -41.53 20.83 -1.01
N THR A 198 -41.83 20.38 -2.23
CA THR A 198 -40.81 20.16 -3.26
C THR A 198 -40.19 21.50 -3.67
N PRO A 199 -38.86 21.67 -3.66
CA PRO A 199 -38.22 22.88 -4.17
C PRO A 199 -38.43 23.01 -5.69
N SER A 200 -38.69 24.23 -6.18
CA SER A 200 -38.83 24.50 -7.60
C SER A 200 -37.48 24.33 -8.33
N PHE A 201 -37.47 23.71 -9.51
CA PHE A 201 -36.25 23.49 -10.30
C PHE A 201 -35.48 24.80 -10.59
N PHE A 202 -36.21 25.90 -10.79
CA PHE A 202 -35.61 27.22 -11.01
C PHE A 202 -34.87 27.78 -9.79
N GLU A 203 -35.13 27.28 -8.58
CA GLU A 203 -34.42 27.68 -7.35
C GLU A 203 -33.11 26.93 -7.12
N LEU A 204 -32.87 25.84 -7.86
CA LEU A 204 -31.62 25.07 -7.85
C LEU A 204 -30.57 25.65 -8.81
N LEU A 205 -31.00 26.44 -9.81
CA LEU A 205 -30.12 27.08 -10.78
C LEU A 205 -29.32 28.24 -10.14
N PRO A 206 -28.11 28.54 -10.67
CA PRO A 206 -27.35 29.74 -10.27
C PRO A 206 -28.11 31.03 -10.55
N SER A 207 -27.77 32.10 -9.82
CA SER A 207 -28.23 33.46 -10.13
C SER A 207 -27.94 33.86 -11.59
N VAL A 208 -28.85 34.62 -12.22
CA VAL A 208 -28.75 35.00 -13.65
C VAL A 208 -27.43 35.73 -13.96
N SER A 209 -26.94 36.56 -13.04
CA SER A 209 -25.61 37.18 -13.12
C SER A 209 -24.49 36.14 -13.23
N THR A 210 -24.53 35.10 -12.40
CA THR A 210 -23.55 34.00 -12.42
C THR A 210 -23.67 33.16 -13.70
N ILE A 211 -24.88 32.90 -14.20
CA ILE A 211 -25.07 32.20 -15.49
C ILE A 211 -24.46 33.02 -16.65
N LEU A 212 -24.77 34.31 -16.73
CA LEU A 212 -24.23 35.20 -17.78
C LEU A 212 -22.69 35.27 -17.70
N LEU A 213 -22.12 35.36 -16.50
CA LEU A 213 -20.67 35.40 -16.31
C LEU A 213 -19.99 34.05 -16.60
N LEU A 214 -20.64 32.92 -16.31
CA LEU A 214 -20.16 31.59 -16.68
C LEU A 214 -20.16 31.38 -18.21
N VAL A 215 -21.22 31.84 -18.90
CA VAL A 215 -21.29 31.81 -20.38
C VAL A 215 -20.23 32.73 -21.00
N PHE A 216 -20.04 33.93 -20.45
CA PHE A 216 -18.98 34.84 -20.88
C PHE A 216 -17.59 34.24 -20.64
N SER A 217 -17.37 33.59 -19.48
CA SER A 217 -16.10 32.92 -19.16
C SER A 217 -15.83 31.74 -20.09
N LEU A 218 -16.85 30.94 -20.43
CA LEU A 218 -16.74 29.86 -21.41
C LEU A 218 -16.33 30.40 -22.79
N PHE A 219 -16.92 31.52 -23.23
CA PHE A 219 -16.55 32.17 -24.49
C PHE A 219 -15.10 32.68 -24.45
N VAL A 220 -14.70 33.40 -23.40
CA VAL A 220 -13.35 33.95 -23.24
C VAL A 220 -12.28 32.86 -23.14
N THR A 221 -12.51 31.77 -22.40
CA THR A 221 -11.54 30.68 -22.26
C THR A 221 -11.42 29.85 -23.54
N ASN A 222 -12.52 29.60 -24.27
CA ASN A 222 -12.44 28.91 -25.58
C ASN A 222 -11.81 29.80 -26.67
N LEU A 223 -12.08 31.11 -26.67
CA LEU A 223 -11.40 32.05 -27.56
C LEU A 223 -9.89 32.14 -27.23
N SER A 224 -9.52 32.12 -25.95
CA SER A 224 -8.13 32.03 -25.50
C SER A 224 -7.46 30.72 -25.94
N ASN A 225 -8.15 29.59 -25.82
CA ASN A 225 -7.64 28.30 -26.31
C ASN A 225 -7.44 28.31 -27.84
N LEU A 226 -8.37 28.89 -28.61
CA LEU A 226 -8.26 29.01 -30.07
C LEU A 226 -7.05 29.88 -30.49
N ILE A 227 -6.79 30.97 -29.76
CA ILE A 227 -5.69 31.92 -30.06
C ILE A 227 -4.33 31.40 -29.60
N PHE A 228 -4.22 30.80 -28.40
CA PHE A 228 -2.94 30.46 -27.78
C PHE A 228 -2.64 28.94 -27.75
N GLY A 229 -3.67 28.09 -27.62
CA GLY A 229 -3.52 26.64 -27.54
C GLY A 229 -3.13 25.96 -28.86
N SER A 230 -3.10 26.70 -29.96
CA SER A 230 -2.66 26.27 -31.29
C SER A 230 -1.18 26.57 -31.58
N THR A 231 -0.47 27.27 -30.68
CA THR A 231 0.93 27.70 -30.88
C THR A 231 1.85 27.18 -29.78
N ALA A 232 2.84 26.36 -30.13
CA ALA A 232 3.79 25.78 -29.18
C ALA A 232 4.65 26.87 -28.51
N GLY A 233 4.64 26.92 -27.17
CA GLY A 233 5.54 27.75 -26.40
C GLY A 233 5.08 27.99 -24.96
N ILE A 234 6.01 27.96 -24.01
CA ILE A 234 5.75 28.17 -22.58
C ILE A 234 5.05 29.51 -22.33
N VAL A 235 5.41 30.56 -23.09
CA VAL A 235 4.80 31.89 -23.00
C VAL A 235 3.33 31.90 -23.43
N HIS A 236 2.98 31.18 -24.52
CA HIS A 236 1.60 31.11 -25.01
C HIS A 236 0.71 30.27 -24.05
N ASN A 237 1.22 29.14 -23.57
CA ASN A 237 0.56 28.34 -22.53
C ASN A 237 0.37 29.13 -21.23
N GLY A 238 1.39 29.88 -20.80
CA GLY A 238 1.32 30.78 -19.65
C GLY A 238 0.28 31.89 -19.81
N ALA A 239 0.19 32.50 -20.99
CA ALA A 239 -0.84 33.50 -21.31
C ALA A 239 -2.25 32.90 -21.27
N HIS A 240 -2.44 31.69 -21.81
CA HIS A 240 -3.73 30.98 -21.76
C HIS A 240 -4.13 30.68 -20.30
N ILE A 241 -3.23 30.11 -19.50
CA ILE A 241 -3.44 29.83 -18.07
C ILE A 241 -3.75 31.12 -17.29
N ALA A 242 -3.05 32.22 -17.56
CA ALA A 242 -3.28 33.51 -16.89
C ALA A 242 -4.68 34.07 -17.17
N ILE A 243 -5.16 34.00 -18.42
CA ILE A 243 -6.52 34.39 -18.80
C ILE A 243 -7.55 33.50 -18.06
N GLY A 244 -7.28 32.19 -17.98
CA GLY A 244 -8.07 31.24 -17.17
C GLY A 244 -8.16 31.62 -15.70
N GLY A 245 -7.02 31.90 -15.06
CA GLY A 245 -6.94 32.28 -13.64
C GLY A 245 -7.69 33.58 -13.33
N VAL A 246 -7.57 34.59 -14.19
CA VAL A 246 -8.33 35.85 -14.05
C VAL A 246 -9.84 35.60 -14.17
N MET A 247 -10.29 34.89 -15.20
CA MET A 247 -11.72 34.60 -15.37
C MET A 247 -12.28 33.71 -14.24
N PHE A 248 -11.51 32.74 -13.76
CA PHE A 248 -11.87 31.91 -12.62
C PHE A 248 -12.03 32.74 -11.34
N LEU A 249 -11.08 33.64 -11.05
CA LEU A 249 -11.16 34.54 -9.89
C LEU A 249 -12.39 35.46 -9.98
N VAL A 250 -12.69 36.02 -11.16
CA VAL A 250 -13.88 36.85 -11.38
C VAL A 250 -15.18 36.06 -11.18
N VAL A 251 -15.26 34.81 -11.67
CA VAL A 251 -16.39 33.89 -11.44
C VAL A 251 -16.56 33.58 -9.95
N VAL A 252 -15.49 33.21 -9.23
CA VAL A 252 -15.54 32.89 -7.80
C VAL A 252 -15.95 34.10 -6.95
N LEU A 253 -15.42 35.29 -7.25
CA LEU A 253 -15.81 36.53 -6.58
C LEU A 253 -17.28 36.90 -6.84
N ASN A 254 -17.78 36.70 -8.06
CA ASN A 254 -19.20 36.94 -8.36
C ASN A 254 -20.11 35.92 -7.67
N ILE A 255 -19.74 34.64 -7.64
CA ILE A 255 -20.46 33.60 -6.89
C ILE A 255 -20.52 33.97 -5.40
N TYR A 256 -19.40 34.35 -4.78
CA TYR A 256 -19.36 34.79 -3.38
C TYR A 256 -20.23 36.03 -3.10
N LYS A 257 -20.37 36.94 -4.08
CA LYS A 257 -21.18 38.15 -3.98
C LYS A 257 -22.68 37.92 -4.28
N SER A 258 -23.02 36.99 -5.15
CA SER A 258 -24.39 36.75 -5.63
C SER A 258 -25.11 35.57 -4.97
N GLU A 259 -24.38 34.58 -4.45
CA GLU A 259 -24.94 33.38 -3.82
C GLU A 259 -24.86 33.48 -2.29
N LEU A 260 -25.91 34.03 -1.68
CA LEU A 260 -26.06 34.25 -0.23
C LEU A 260 -25.72 33.01 0.64
N LEU A 261 -25.89 31.81 0.07
CA LEU A 261 -25.60 30.51 0.68
C LEU A 261 -24.16 30.37 1.19
N LEU A 262 -23.16 30.98 0.52
CA LEU A 262 -21.76 30.88 0.94
C LEU A 262 -21.44 31.74 2.17
N GLN A 263 -22.16 32.85 2.37
CA GLN A 263 -21.99 33.73 3.53
C GLN A 263 -22.44 33.08 4.85
N GLN A 264 -23.21 31.99 4.78
CA GLN A 264 -23.65 31.22 5.94
C GLN A 264 -22.67 30.11 6.35
N PHE A 265 -21.75 29.72 5.47
CA PHE A 265 -20.70 28.71 5.73
C PHE A 265 -19.31 29.31 5.97
N TYR A 266 -19.01 30.50 5.42
CA TYR A 266 -17.73 31.18 5.60
C TYR A 266 -17.91 32.55 6.28
N PRO A 267 -17.34 32.78 7.48
CA PRO A 267 -17.43 34.07 8.14
C PRO A 267 -16.64 35.15 7.39
N ALA A 268 -17.09 36.40 7.53
CA ALA A 268 -16.54 37.57 6.84
C ALA A 268 -15.08 37.94 7.18
N SER A 269 -14.39 37.16 8.03
CA SER A 269 -12.95 37.28 8.29
C SER A 269 -12.08 36.74 7.14
N MET A 270 -12.58 35.80 6.33
CA MET A 270 -11.78 35.13 5.29
C MET A 270 -11.71 35.91 3.95
N THR A 271 -12.41 37.03 3.84
CA THR A 271 -12.39 37.90 2.65
C THR A 271 -11.13 38.76 2.55
N LEU A 272 -10.49 39.10 3.68
CA LEU A 272 -9.21 39.83 3.68
C LEU A 272 -8.02 38.90 3.38
N THR A 273 -8.09 37.62 3.76
CA THR A 273 -6.94 36.70 3.65
C THR A 273 -6.76 36.09 2.27
N MET A 274 -7.84 35.89 1.51
CA MET A 274 -7.77 35.34 0.15
C MET A 274 -6.98 36.21 -0.86
N PRO A 275 -7.18 37.54 -0.98
CA PRO A 275 -6.33 38.36 -1.84
C PRO A 275 -4.87 38.38 -1.36
N TYR A 276 -4.62 38.28 -0.05
CA TYR A 276 -3.27 38.13 0.48
C TYR A 276 -2.61 36.79 0.10
N PHE A 277 -3.35 35.68 0.08
CA PHE A 277 -2.80 34.39 -0.36
C PHE A 277 -2.50 34.36 -1.86
N VAL A 278 -3.34 34.99 -2.69
CA VAL A 278 -3.08 35.13 -4.14
C VAL A 278 -1.91 36.09 -4.40
N LEU A 279 -1.82 37.19 -3.65
CA LEU A 279 -0.68 38.11 -3.74
C LEU A 279 0.61 37.45 -3.23
N LEU A 280 0.55 36.60 -2.20
CA LEU A 280 1.67 35.81 -1.71
C LEU A 280 2.12 34.76 -2.74
N ALA A 281 1.19 34.06 -3.40
CA ALA A 281 1.54 33.14 -4.49
C ALA A 281 2.18 33.87 -5.68
N ALA A 282 1.65 35.04 -6.05
CA ALA A 282 2.22 35.88 -7.11
C ALA A 282 3.60 36.45 -6.72
N THR A 283 3.80 36.90 -5.48
CA THR A 283 5.10 37.41 -5.03
C THR A 283 6.10 36.29 -4.79
N VAL A 284 5.69 35.07 -4.44
CA VAL A 284 6.56 33.88 -4.44
C VAL A 284 7.02 33.55 -5.85
N LEU A 285 6.12 33.53 -6.85
CA LEU A 285 6.49 33.34 -8.26
C LEU A 285 7.42 34.45 -8.79
N ILE A 286 7.22 35.71 -8.37
CA ILE A 286 8.08 36.84 -8.77
C ILE A 286 9.42 36.87 -8.00
N THR A 287 9.46 36.43 -6.74
CA THR A 287 10.72 36.38 -5.97
C THR A 287 11.59 35.16 -6.32
N VAL A 288 10.99 34.02 -6.66
CA VAL A 288 11.71 32.89 -7.27
C VAL A 288 12.36 33.30 -8.60
N ALA A 289 11.77 34.26 -9.32
CA ALA A 289 12.37 34.86 -10.53
C ALA A 289 13.37 36.01 -10.24
N ALA A 290 13.59 36.41 -8.99
CA ALA A 290 14.40 37.57 -8.62
C ALA A 290 15.56 37.28 -7.63
N ILE A 291 15.58 36.12 -6.95
CA ILE A 291 16.67 35.73 -6.06
C ILE A 291 17.82 35.12 -6.88
N GLN A 292 18.55 36.00 -7.57
CA GLN A 292 19.84 35.69 -8.18
C GLN A 292 20.90 36.70 -7.71
N CYS A 293 21.08 36.82 -6.39
CA CYS A 293 22.19 37.58 -5.82
C CYS A 293 23.53 36.83 -6.06
N PRO A 294 24.65 37.55 -6.27
CA PRO A 294 25.94 36.92 -6.50
C PRO A 294 26.44 36.26 -5.21
N GLY A 295 26.59 34.94 -5.24
CA GLY A 295 27.36 34.22 -4.22
C GLY A 295 28.86 34.52 -4.35
N GLU A 296 29.61 34.19 -3.30
CA GLU A 296 31.08 34.17 -3.36
C GLU A 296 31.56 33.27 -4.52
N PRO A 297 32.71 33.56 -5.15
CA PRO A 297 33.17 32.84 -6.34
C PRO A 297 33.55 31.39 -6.01
N LYS A 298 32.57 30.49 -6.12
CA LYS A 298 32.72 29.05 -5.95
C LYS A 298 33.77 28.49 -6.90
N ARG A 299 34.57 27.53 -6.42
CA ARG A 299 35.54 26.80 -7.24
C ARG A 299 34.80 25.84 -8.17
N THR A 300 34.62 26.24 -9.44
CA THR A 300 33.99 25.38 -10.46
C THR A 300 34.86 24.17 -10.77
N ILE A 301 34.29 22.97 -10.62
CA ILE A 301 34.90 21.68 -10.93
C ILE A 301 34.12 21.03 -12.08
N ALA A 302 34.83 20.52 -13.09
CA ALA A 302 34.22 19.86 -14.24
C ALA A 302 34.11 18.35 -14.04
N LEU A 303 32.97 17.77 -14.41
CA LEU A 303 32.77 16.31 -14.55
C LEU A 303 32.45 16.01 -16.02
N GLY A 304 33.25 15.14 -16.65
CA GLY A 304 32.98 14.65 -18.00
C GLY A 304 31.98 13.50 -17.95
N VAL A 305 30.95 13.54 -18.78
CA VAL A 305 29.92 12.48 -18.84
C VAL A 305 29.75 12.01 -20.28
N PHE A 306 29.92 10.71 -20.49
CA PHE A 306 29.58 10.03 -21.74
C PHE A 306 28.15 9.50 -21.65
N LEU A 307 27.31 9.99 -22.57
CA LEU A 307 25.88 9.74 -22.56
C LEU A 307 25.35 9.66 -24.00
N PRO A 308 25.12 8.45 -24.55
CA PRO A 308 24.55 8.28 -25.88
C PRO A 308 23.13 8.83 -25.95
N GLU A 309 22.82 9.60 -27.00
CA GLU A 309 21.49 10.25 -27.17
C GLU A 309 20.27 9.31 -26.94
N PRO A 310 20.23 8.04 -27.39
CA PRO A 310 19.07 7.15 -27.16
C PRO A 310 18.73 6.85 -25.69
N TYR A 311 19.66 7.11 -24.76
CA TYR A 311 19.49 6.91 -23.32
C TYR A 311 19.54 8.21 -22.53
N ARG A 312 19.82 9.33 -23.20
CA ARG A 312 20.02 10.65 -22.60
C ARG A 312 18.82 11.09 -21.78
N GLU A 313 17.63 11.04 -22.39
CA GLU A 313 16.35 11.36 -21.73
C GLU A 313 16.09 10.52 -20.46
N LYS A 314 16.60 9.27 -20.41
CA LYS A 314 16.37 8.33 -19.30
C LYS A 314 17.40 8.47 -18.17
N ILE A 315 18.54 9.14 -18.40
CA ILE A 315 19.72 9.14 -17.50
C ILE A 315 20.15 10.55 -17.08
N GLU A 316 20.14 11.55 -17.97
CA GLU A 316 20.50 12.94 -17.63
C GLU A 316 19.67 13.49 -16.45
N PRO A 317 18.34 13.28 -16.37
CA PRO A 317 17.55 13.73 -15.22
C PRO A 317 17.97 13.09 -13.89
N VAL A 318 18.45 11.84 -13.91
CA VAL A 318 18.89 11.11 -12.71
C VAL A 318 20.25 11.63 -12.21
N ILE A 319 21.14 12.05 -13.11
CA ILE A 319 22.39 12.74 -12.75
C ILE A 319 22.08 14.08 -12.07
N HIS A 320 21.11 14.84 -12.59
CA HIS A 320 20.68 16.10 -11.98
C HIS A 320 20.06 15.87 -10.59
N LEU A 321 19.15 14.91 -10.43
CA LEU A 321 18.56 14.55 -9.13
C LEU A 321 19.62 14.10 -8.10
N ALA A 322 20.64 13.36 -8.53
CA ALA A 322 21.77 12.99 -7.67
C ALA A 322 22.55 14.22 -7.20
N LEU A 323 22.88 15.15 -8.11
CA LEU A 323 23.57 16.40 -7.77
C LEU A 323 22.73 17.32 -6.87
N GLU A 324 21.40 17.35 -7.03
CA GLU A 324 20.48 18.10 -6.17
C GLU A 324 20.44 17.53 -4.75
N HIS A 325 20.42 16.20 -4.59
CA HIS A 325 20.47 15.58 -3.26
C HIS A 325 21.84 15.78 -2.58
N ILE A 326 22.92 15.91 -3.36
CA ILE A 326 24.26 16.22 -2.85
C ILE A 326 24.39 17.72 -2.49
N SER A 327 23.81 18.64 -3.27
CA SER A 327 23.92 20.08 -3.03
C SER A 327 23.04 20.58 -1.88
N ASN A 328 21.89 19.95 -1.64
CA ASN A 328 21.07 20.18 -0.45
C ASN A 328 21.76 19.70 0.85
N ASN A 329 22.66 18.70 0.77
CA ASN A 329 23.45 18.27 1.92
C ASN A 329 24.60 19.26 2.16
N THR A 330 24.31 20.30 2.96
CA THR A 330 25.17 21.48 3.19
C THR A 330 26.65 21.19 3.41
N CYS A 331 27.02 20.10 4.08
CA CYS A 331 28.42 19.78 4.36
C CYS A 331 29.20 19.27 3.13
N LEU A 332 28.56 18.83 2.04
CA LEU A 332 29.23 18.13 0.93
C LEU A 332 29.89 19.04 -0.11
N LEU A 333 29.34 20.21 -0.42
CA LEU A 333 29.77 21.08 -1.53
C LEU A 333 30.01 22.56 -1.14
N ASP A 334 30.37 22.83 0.12
CA ASP A 334 30.78 24.17 0.57
C ASP A 334 31.87 24.75 -0.36
N GLY A 335 31.60 25.92 -0.94
CA GLY A 335 32.51 26.62 -1.85
C GLY A 335 32.74 25.98 -3.23
N ILE A 336 32.06 24.87 -3.58
CA ILE A 336 32.23 24.16 -4.86
C ILE A 336 31.01 24.36 -5.77
N ASP A 337 31.26 24.44 -7.07
CA ASP A 337 30.26 24.46 -8.14
C ASP A 337 30.55 23.35 -9.17
N PHE A 338 29.54 22.61 -9.62
CA PHE A 338 29.73 21.45 -10.52
C PHE A 338 29.27 21.75 -11.95
N LYS A 339 30.23 21.77 -12.88
CA LYS A 339 29.97 21.86 -14.32
C LYS A 339 29.96 20.46 -14.94
N LEU A 340 28.78 19.95 -15.28
CA LEU A 340 28.65 18.79 -16.15
C LEU A 340 29.11 19.13 -17.57
N ILE A 341 29.84 18.22 -18.21
CA ILE A 341 30.22 18.31 -19.63
C ILE A 341 29.78 17.01 -20.30
N LEU A 342 28.56 17.04 -20.82
CA LEU A 342 27.95 15.91 -21.53
C LEU A 342 28.57 15.75 -22.92
N LYS A 343 28.79 14.51 -23.35
CA LYS A 343 29.21 14.14 -24.70
C LYS A 343 28.46 12.91 -25.19
N ASP A 344 27.85 13.04 -26.36
CA ASP A 344 27.30 11.93 -27.14
C ASP A 344 28.43 11.10 -27.76
N THR A 345 28.42 9.79 -27.49
CA THR A 345 29.38 8.82 -28.03
C THR A 345 28.78 7.99 -29.18
N GLN A 346 27.45 8.00 -29.35
CA GLN A 346 26.69 7.15 -30.26
C GLN A 346 27.03 5.65 -30.19
N CYS A 347 27.63 5.18 -29.09
CA CYS A 347 28.24 3.85 -28.97
C CYS A 347 29.29 3.52 -30.07
N LYS A 348 29.88 4.54 -30.71
CA LYS A 348 30.89 4.41 -31.78
C LYS A 348 32.26 4.78 -31.26
N THR A 349 33.23 3.87 -31.40
CA THR A 349 34.64 4.05 -30.97
C THR A 349 35.26 5.39 -31.39
N SER A 350 35.04 5.82 -32.64
CA SER A 350 35.58 7.08 -33.17
C SER A 350 34.96 8.32 -32.51
N MET A 351 33.66 8.28 -32.21
CA MET A 351 32.95 9.36 -31.51
C MET A 351 33.31 9.40 -30.03
N GLY A 352 33.42 8.24 -29.36
CA GLY A 352 33.90 8.13 -27.98
C GLY A 352 35.33 8.64 -27.80
N MET A 353 36.25 8.29 -28.70
CA MET A 353 37.61 8.83 -28.66
C MET A 353 37.65 10.34 -28.96
N LYS A 354 36.85 10.84 -29.92
CA LYS A 354 36.71 12.28 -30.13
C LYS A 354 36.18 12.99 -28.89
N ALA A 355 35.14 12.44 -28.25
CA ALA A 355 34.57 12.96 -27.01
C ALA A 355 35.60 13.01 -25.88
N LEU A 356 36.48 12.01 -25.78
CA LEU A 356 37.60 12.02 -24.84
C LEU A 356 38.57 13.17 -25.13
N PHE A 357 39.04 13.31 -26.38
CA PHE A 357 39.93 14.42 -26.76
C PHE A 357 39.30 15.81 -26.52
N ASP A 358 38.01 15.97 -26.84
CA ASP A 358 37.24 17.20 -26.54
C ASP A 358 37.22 17.50 -25.02
N LEU A 359 37.05 16.49 -24.17
CA LEU A 359 37.09 16.63 -22.70
C LEU A 359 38.49 16.97 -22.20
N MET A 360 39.53 16.33 -22.74
CA MET A 360 40.93 16.59 -22.34
C MET A 360 41.39 18.02 -22.70
N ASN A 361 40.78 18.62 -23.72
CA ASN A 361 41.06 19.97 -24.20
C ASN A 361 40.14 21.05 -23.59
N HIS A 362 39.14 20.67 -22.79
CA HIS A 362 38.25 21.63 -22.12
C HIS A 362 38.92 22.29 -20.90
N SER A 363 38.59 23.56 -20.63
CA SER A 363 39.03 24.30 -19.44
C SER A 363 37.83 24.78 -18.61
N PRO A 364 37.76 24.46 -17.29
CA PRO A 364 38.64 23.55 -16.56
C PRO A 364 38.50 22.11 -17.05
N ARG A 365 39.58 21.33 -16.96
CA ARG A 365 39.64 19.92 -17.36
C ARG A 365 38.86 19.05 -16.35
N PRO A 366 38.14 18.00 -16.78
CA PRO A 366 37.44 17.11 -15.85
C PRO A 366 38.35 16.41 -14.85
N PHE A 367 37.89 16.24 -13.60
CA PHE A 367 38.61 15.42 -12.60
C PHE A 367 38.37 13.92 -12.78
N ALA A 368 37.24 13.56 -13.39
CA ALA A 368 36.83 12.19 -13.69
C ALA A 368 35.98 12.16 -14.97
N LEU A 369 35.83 10.95 -15.51
CA LEU A 369 34.91 10.59 -16.58
C LEU A 369 33.85 9.61 -16.03
N PHE A 370 32.59 9.85 -16.36
CA PHE A 370 31.45 9.03 -15.95
C PHE A 370 30.66 8.53 -17.17
N GLY A 371 30.16 7.29 -17.13
CA GLY A 371 29.78 6.57 -18.35
C GLY A 371 31.01 5.92 -19.01
N ASP A 372 30.92 5.33 -20.20
CA ASP A 372 29.74 5.07 -21.04
C ASP A 372 29.09 3.71 -20.66
N MET A 373 27.99 3.30 -21.32
CA MET A 373 27.43 1.95 -21.24
C MET A 373 27.98 0.99 -22.30
N CYS A 374 28.60 1.50 -23.36
CA CYS A 374 28.91 0.73 -24.56
C CYS A 374 30.37 0.28 -24.60
N THR A 375 30.59 -1.04 -24.55
CA THR A 375 31.90 -1.71 -24.55
C THR A 375 32.86 -1.19 -25.63
N ASN A 376 32.36 -0.97 -26.85
CA ASN A 376 33.14 -0.50 -28.01
C ASN A 376 33.66 0.94 -27.85
N VAL A 377 33.11 1.70 -26.90
CA VAL A 377 33.60 3.02 -26.47
C VAL A 377 34.45 2.86 -25.21
N ASN A 378 33.97 2.11 -24.22
CA ASN A 378 34.62 1.98 -22.91
C ASN A 378 36.03 1.41 -22.98
N GLU A 379 36.28 0.39 -23.80
CA GLU A 379 37.60 -0.25 -23.95
C GLU A 379 38.71 0.71 -24.43
N PRO A 380 38.62 1.34 -25.60
CA PRO A 380 39.67 2.24 -26.08
C PRO A 380 39.79 3.50 -25.20
N VAL A 381 38.68 3.99 -24.64
CA VAL A 381 38.68 5.13 -23.72
C VAL A 381 39.37 4.79 -22.40
N ALA A 382 39.10 3.62 -21.81
CA ALA A 382 39.78 3.14 -20.61
C ALA A 382 41.27 2.90 -20.84
N MET A 383 41.63 2.29 -21.98
CA MET A 383 43.03 2.06 -22.36
C MET A 383 43.80 3.38 -22.54
N ALA A 384 43.14 4.42 -23.05
CA ALA A 384 43.72 5.75 -23.23
C ALA A 384 43.73 6.61 -21.95
N SER A 385 42.72 6.46 -21.08
CA SER A 385 42.54 7.28 -19.87
C SER A 385 43.75 7.27 -18.93
N LYS A 386 44.45 6.13 -18.84
CA LYS A 386 45.66 5.98 -18.00
C LYS A 386 46.82 6.92 -18.38
N PHE A 387 46.92 7.36 -19.64
CA PHE A 387 47.92 8.34 -20.07
C PHE A 387 47.60 9.78 -19.64
N TRP A 388 46.39 10.02 -19.14
CA TRP A 388 45.92 11.32 -18.67
C TRP A 388 45.60 11.36 -17.16
N HIS A 389 45.84 10.26 -16.44
CA HIS A 389 45.48 10.10 -15.02
C HIS A 389 44.02 9.67 -14.81
N LEU A 390 43.17 9.85 -15.83
CA LEU A 390 41.73 10.03 -15.70
C LEU A 390 41.03 8.79 -15.10
N LEU A 391 40.37 8.98 -13.96
CA LEU A 391 39.43 8.01 -13.40
C LEU A 391 38.21 7.91 -14.32
N HIS A 392 37.88 6.70 -14.76
CA HIS A 392 36.78 6.39 -15.67
C HIS A 392 35.81 5.43 -14.97
N LEU A 393 34.62 5.92 -14.59
CA LEU A 393 33.59 5.14 -13.88
C LEU A 393 32.38 4.89 -14.79
N SER A 394 32.23 3.67 -15.29
CA SER A 394 31.03 3.27 -16.05
C SER A 394 29.83 3.01 -15.13
N TYR A 395 28.64 3.43 -15.59
CA TYR A 395 27.35 3.16 -14.94
C TYR A 395 26.62 1.89 -15.41
N ALA A 396 27.09 1.23 -16.48
CA ALA A 396 26.38 0.10 -17.09
C ALA A 396 27.25 -0.98 -17.79
N GLU A 397 28.58 -0.86 -17.80
CA GLU A 397 29.46 -1.86 -18.43
C GLU A 397 29.54 -3.16 -17.61
N THR A 398 28.79 -4.20 -18.00
CA THR A 398 28.78 -5.50 -17.30
C THR A 398 29.88 -6.47 -17.76
N HIS A 399 30.41 -6.33 -18.97
CA HIS A 399 31.23 -7.35 -19.64
C HIS A 399 32.48 -7.78 -18.82
N ALA A 400 32.68 -9.10 -18.66
CA ALA A 400 33.82 -9.69 -17.96
C ALA A 400 35.24 -9.24 -18.38
N LYS A 401 35.44 -8.66 -19.58
CA LYS A 401 36.79 -8.31 -20.07
C LYS A 401 37.48 -7.17 -19.29
N PHE A 402 36.76 -6.49 -18.40
CA PHE A 402 37.27 -5.48 -17.48
C PHE A 402 37.53 -6.02 -16.05
N ALA A 403 37.51 -7.35 -15.87
CA ALA A 403 37.64 -8.02 -14.57
C ALA A 403 38.76 -9.09 -14.50
N SER A 404 39.47 -9.34 -15.61
CA SER A 404 40.62 -10.27 -15.59
C SER A 404 41.86 -9.62 -14.97
N ALA A 405 42.78 -10.41 -14.43
CA ALA A 405 44.02 -9.88 -13.86
C ALA A 405 44.82 -9.03 -14.87
N GLU A 406 44.93 -9.50 -16.11
CA GLU A 406 45.56 -8.81 -17.24
C GLU A 406 44.82 -7.50 -17.60
N SER A 407 43.49 -7.47 -17.48
CA SER A 407 42.69 -6.28 -17.76
C SER A 407 42.99 -5.12 -16.81
N HIS A 408 43.45 -5.38 -15.58
CA HIS A 408 43.83 -4.32 -14.64
C HIS A 408 45.15 -3.62 -15.02
N GLU A 409 46.05 -4.27 -15.79
CA GLU A 409 47.23 -3.62 -16.39
C GLU A 409 46.87 -2.81 -17.65
N LEU A 410 45.86 -3.27 -18.39
CA LEU A 410 45.33 -2.59 -19.56
C LEU A 410 44.50 -1.34 -19.20
N TYR A 411 43.66 -1.44 -18.16
CA TYR A 411 42.64 -0.45 -17.77
C TYR A 411 42.75 0.00 -16.29
N PRO A 412 43.92 0.36 -15.75
CA PRO A 412 44.14 0.56 -14.31
C PRO A 412 43.29 1.67 -13.67
N THR A 413 42.79 2.64 -14.46
CA THR A 413 41.94 3.74 -13.98
C THR A 413 40.44 3.54 -14.29
N PHE A 414 40.05 2.37 -14.81
CA PHE A 414 38.66 2.01 -15.08
C PHE A 414 38.00 1.34 -13.88
N PHE A 415 36.79 1.76 -13.55
CA PHE A 415 35.93 1.21 -12.50
C PHE A 415 34.48 1.08 -13.02
N ARG A 416 33.67 0.23 -12.38
CA ARG A 416 32.23 0.12 -12.69
C ARG A 416 31.36 0.03 -11.44
N ILE A 417 30.26 0.80 -11.43
CA ILE A 417 29.27 0.78 -10.33
C ILE A 417 28.18 -0.29 -10.53
N VAL A 418 27.98 -0.79 -11.76
CA VAL A 418 27.20 -2.03 -11.98
C VAL A 418 28.03 -3.26 -11.56
N PRO A 419 27.45 -4.26 -10.86
CA PRO A 419 28.16 -5.50 -10.54
C PRO A 419 28.48 -6.27 -11.82
N GLY A 420 29.72 -6.73 -11.95
CA GLY A 420 30.15 -7.57 -13.07
C GLY A 420 29.78 -9.04 -12.90
N ASP A 421 30.03 -9.82 -13.95
CA ASP A 421 29.74 -11.26 -14.03
C ASP A 421 30.36 -12.08 -12.87
N ARG A 422 31.49 -11.62 -12.29
CA ARG A 422 32.11 -12.22 -11.08
C ARG A 422 31.12 -12.30 -9.91
N ASN A 423 30.23 -11.32 -9.78
CA ASN A 423 29.23 -11.27 -8.72
C ASN A 423 28.08 -12.25 -8.99
N ILE A 424 27.56 -12.29 -10.23
CA ILE A 424 26.51 -13.21 -10.66
C ILE A 424 26.97 -14.67 -10.55
N ASN A 425 28.20 -14.97 -10.97
CA ASN A 425 28.79 -16.30 -10.82
C ASN A 425 28.96 -16.70 -9.34
N SER A 426 29.18 -15.75 -8.44
CA SER A 426 29.25 -16.03 -6.99
C SER A 426 27.87 -16.36 -6.41
N ALA A 427 26.81 -15.72 -6.89
CA ALA A 427 25.42 -16.08 -6.57
C ALA A 427 25.05 -17.46 -7.15
N ARG A 428 25.44 -17.76 -8.39
CA ARG A 428 25.22 -19.07 -9.04
C ARG A 428 25.90 -20.21 -8.26
N CYS A 429 27.17 -20.06 -7.88
CA CYS A 429 27.85 -21.07 -7.06
C CYS A 429 27.15 -21.26 -5.69
N ASN A 430 26.77 -20.17 -5.02
CA ASN A 430 26.05 -20.24 -3.75
C ASN A 430 24.67 -20.91 -3.89
N LEU A 431 23.93 -20.67 -4.97
CA LEU A 431 22.64 -21.32 -5.26
C LEU A 431 22.81 -22.85 -5.43
N VAL A 432 23.77 -23.27 -6.25
CA VAL A 432 24.07 -24.70 -6.52
C VAL A 432 24.57 -25.41 -5.26
N TYR A 433 25.39 -24.71 -4.45
CA TYR A 433 25.87 -25.20 -3.16
C TYR A 433 24.76 -25.29 -2.10
N HIS A 434 23.84 -24.32 -2.04
CA HIS A 434 22.72 -24.30 -1.09
C HIS A 434 21.78 -25.50 -1.29
N PHE A 435 21.51 -25.89 -2.53
CA PHE A 435 20.73 -27.09 -2.87
C PHE A 435 21.57 -28.38 -2.89
N ASN A 436 22.85 -28.32 -2.50
CA ASN A 436 23.78 -29.46 -2.41
C ASN A 436 23.93 -30.24 -3.73
N TRP A 437 23.92 -29.53 -4.87
CA TRP A 437 24.09 -30.13 -6.20
C TRP A 437 25.58 -30.29 -6.55
N THR A 438 26.09 -31.51 -6.45
CA THR A 438 27.52 -31.82 -6.64
C THR A 438 27.93 -32.08 -8.10
N ARG A 439 26.97 -32.13 -9.03
CA ARG A 439 27.16 -32.43 -10.45
C ARG A 439 26.33 -31.48 -11.30
N VAL A 440 26.99 -30.72 -12.17
CA VAL A 440 26.34 -29.85 -13.15
C VAL A 440 26.83 -30.18 -14.57
N GLY A 441 26.04 -29.84 -15.56
CA GLY A 441 26.51 -29.64 -16.93
C GLY A 441 26.18 -28.22 -17.35
N THR A 442 26.87 -27.72 -18.37
CA THR A 442 26.78 -26.30 -18.71
C THR A 442 26.68 -26.10 -20.23
N VAL A 443 26.10 -24.97 -20.64
CA VAL A 443 25.84 -24.60 -22.03
C VAL A 443 26.27 -23.16 -22.23
N LYS A 444 27.11 -22.88 -23.23
CA LYS A 444 27.56 -21.53 -23.54
C LYS A 444 27.49 -21.16 -25.02
N GLN A 445 27.21 -19.90 -25.28
CA GLN A 445 27.57 -19.23 -26.52
C GLN A 445 29.10 -19.00 -26.52
N SER A 446 29.75 -19.29 -27.64
CA SER A 446 31.21 -19.42 -27.76
C SER A 446 31.85 -18.45 -28.76
N ASP A 447 31.03 -17.84 -29.61
CA ASP A 447 31.38 -16.77 -30.54
C ASP A 447 31.33 -15.37 -29.90
N ASP A 448 30.44 -15.13 -28.93
CA ASP A 448 30.41 -13.89 -28.14
C ASP A 448 31.21 -14.02 -26.81
N PRO A 449 32.33 -13.27 -26.65
CA PRO A 449 33.09 -13.19 -25.40
C PRO A 449 32.29 -12.70 -24.18
N ARG A 450 31.15 -12.03 -24.39
CA ARG A 450 30.23 -11.61 -23.32
C ARG A 450 29.70 -12.79 -22.51
N TYR A 451 29.46 -13.94 -23.14
CA TYR A 451 28.97 -15.14 -22.47
C TYR A 451 30.07 -16.17 -22.23
N ALA A 452 31.01 -16.31 -23.18
CA ALA A 452 32.09 -17.29 -23.08
C ALA A 452 33.00 -17.06 -21.87
N LEU A 453 33.40 -15.81 -21.59
CA LEU A 453 34.33 -15.48 -20.51
C LEU A 453 33.72 -15.61 -19.09
N PRO A 454 32.48 -15.13 -18.82
CA PRO A 454 31.78 -15.47 -17.58
C PRO A 454 31.66 -16.98 -17.34
N HIS A 455 31.39 -17.75 -18.39
CA HIS A 455 31.14 -19.17 -18.27
C HIS A 455 32.41 -19.95 -17.90
N GLU A 456 33.56 -19.60 -18.46
CA GLU A 456 34.86 -20.19 -18.12
C GLU A 456 35.32 -19.80 -16.70
N SER A 457 35.00 -18.57 -16.28
CA SER A 457 35.16 -18.16 -14.88
C SER A 457 34.25 -18.96 -13.94
N LEU A 458 33.01 -19.25 -14.36
CA LEU A 458 32.03 -20.01 -13.58
C LEU A 458 32.44 -21.48 -13.41
N THR A 459 32.79 -22.18 -14.49
CA THR A 459 33.19 -23.60 -14.41
C THR A 459 34.43 -23.75 -13.53
N THR A 460 35.44 -22.90 -13.72
CA THR A 460 36.64 -22.85 -12.87
C THR A 460 36.29 -22.62 -11.40
N LYS A 461 35.36 -21.70 -11.10
CA LYS A 461 34.95 -21.40 -9.72
C LYS A 461 34.11 -22.52 -9.09
N LEU A 462 33.28 -23.22 -9.87
CA LEU A 462 32.53 -24.38 -9.40
C LEU A 462 33.45 -25.55 -9.01
N GLU A 463 34.39 -25.91 -9.89
CA GLU A 463 35.28 -27.06 -9.66
C GLU A 463 36.30 -26.79 -8.56
N HIS A 464 37.03 -25.66 -8.64
CA HIS A 464 38.11 -25.36 -7.69
C HIS A 464 37.67 -24.62 -6.42
N GLY A 465 36.60 -23.81 -6.48
CA GLY A 465 36.12 -23.02 -5.35
C GLY A 465 35.11 -23.76 -4.45
N TYR A 466 34.27 -24.62 -5.04
CA TYR A 466 33.16 -25.28 -4.34
C TYR A 466 33.20 -26.82 -4.42
N GLY A 467 34.12 -27.41 -5.21
CA GLY A 467 34.22 -28.87 -5.38
C GLY A 467 33.06 -29.48 -6.19
N ILE A 468 32.31 -28.66 -6.92
CA ILE A 468 31.16 -29.07 -7.73
C ILE A 468 31.68 -29.49 -9.10
N LYS A 469 31.42 -30.73 -9.51
CA LYS A 469 31.99 -31.27 -10.77
C LYS A 469 31.18 -30.84 -11.99
N VAL A 470 31.89 -30.31 -13.00
CA VAL A 470 31.34 -30.09 -14.35
C VAL A 470 31.47 -31.39 -15.15
N ILE A 471 30.33 -31.92 -15.61
CA ILE A 471 30.24 -33.22 -16.29
C ILE A 471 30.48 -33.09 -17.80
N TYR A 472 30.06 -31.95 -18.37
CA TYR A 472 30.22 -31.56 -19.76
C TYR A 472 29.85 -30.09 -19.92
N THR A 473 30.54 -29.40 -20.82
CA THR A 473 30.20 -28.05 -21.27
C THR A 473 29.93 -28.13 -22.76
N ALA A 474 28.71 -27.81 -23.18
CA ALA A 474 28.35 -27.66 -24.59
C ALA A 474 28.64 -26.20 -25.01
N GLY A 475 29.39 -26.01 -26.09
CA GLY A 475 29.68 -24.70 -26.67
C GLY A 475 29.03 -24.59 -28.04
N PHE A 476 28.26 -23.53 -28.28
CA PHE A 476 27.56 -23.26 -29.54
C PHE A 476 27.96 -21.90 -30.12
N THR A 477 27.73 -21.71 -31.41
CA THR A 477 27.73 -20.42 -32.11
C THR A 477 26.34 -20.17 -32.70
N VAL A 478 26.04 -18.93 -33.09
CA VAL A 478 24.71 -18.58 -33.64
C VAL A 478 24.44 -19.28 -34.99
N ASP A 479 25.49 -19.48 -35.80
CA ASP A 479 25.40 -20.10 -37.12
C ASP A 479 25.31 -21.64 -37.09
N GLU A 480 25.81 -22.31 -36.05
CA GLU A 480 25.95 -23.78 -35.99
C GLU A 480 24.79 -24.47 -35.24
N PHE A 481 23.54 -24.24 -35.67
CA PHE A 481 22.35 -24.79 -34.98
C PHE A 481 22.38 -26.32 -34.78
N GLU A 482 22.90 -27.11 -35.74
CA GLU A 482 23.01 -28.57 -35.61
C GLU A 482 23.84 -29.01 -34.38
N ASN A 483 24.82 -28.19 -33.95
CA ASN A 483 25.63 -28.47 -32.78
C ASN A 483 24.86 -28.31 -31.47
N VAL A 484 23.76 -27.54 -31.44
CA VAL A 484 22.86 -27.40 -30.28
C VAL A 484 22.24 -28.76 -29.93
N ALA A 485 21.63 -29.42 -30.91
CA ALA A 485 21.00 -30.73 -30.75
C ALA A 485 21.99 -31.79 -30.25
N LEU A 486 23.21 -31.78 -30.79
CA LEU A 486 24.30 -32.69 -30.39
C LEU A 486 24.79 -32.42 -28.96
N GLY A 487 24.97 -31.14 -28.59
CA GLY A 487 25.40 -30.76 -27.25
C GLY A 487 24.39 -31.12 -26.16
N LEU A 488 23.09 -30.88 -26.41
CA LEU A 488 22.01 -31.29 -25.50
C LEU A 488 21.86 -32.82 -25.43
N ALA A 489 22.06 -33.54 -26.55
CA ALA A 489 22.10 -34.99 -26.56
C ALA A 489 23.27 -35.55 -25.72
N GLU A 490 24.45 -34.94 -25.75
CA GLU A 490 25.58 -35.31 -24.87
C GLU A 490 25.27 -35.06 -23.39
N LEU A 491 24.66 -33.92 -23.04
CA LEU A 491 24.22 -33.64 -21.66
C LEU A 491 23.24 -34.70 -21.16
N LYS A 492 22.25 -35.07 -21.99
CA LYS A 492 21.29 -36.14 -21.69
C LYS A 492 21.98 -37.50 -21.53
N ARG A 493 22.89 -37.85 -22.44
CA ARG A 493 23.63 -39.14 -22.42
C ARG A 493 24.53 -39.27 -21.19
N ARG A 494 24.98 -38.16 -20.61
CA ARG A 494 25.82 -38.10 -19.39
C ARG A 494 25.03 -37.99 -18.08
N ASP A 495 23.70 -38.06 -18.15
CA ASP A 495 22.77 -37.94 -17.01
C ASP A 495 22.96 -36.62 -16.23
N VAL A 496 23.05 -35.50 -16.96
CA VAL A 496 23.06 -34.17 -16.37
C VAL A 496 21.63 -33.76 -15.99
N ARG A 497 21.45 -33.31 -14.74
CA ARG A 497 20.16 -32.87 -14.19
C ARG A 497 20.09 -31.39 -13.86
N VAL A 498 21.22 -30.77 -13.50
CA VAL A 498 21.34 -29.32 -13.30
C VAL A 498 22.13 -28.76 -14.49
N ILE A 499 21.50 -27.87 -15.25
CA ILE A 499 22.05 -27.28 -16.48
C ILE A 499 22.17 -25.77 -16.29
N ILE A 500 23.36 -25.22 -16.49
CA ILE A 500 23.61 -23.77 -16.42
C ILE A 500 23.86 -23.21 -17.82
N GLY A 501 23.06 -22.23 -18.24
CA GLY A 501 23.14 -21.58 -19.55
C GLY A 501 23.74 -20.17 -19.49
N ASP A 502 24.62 -19.87 -20.44
CA ASP A 502 25.10 -18.52 -20.76
C ASP A 502 25.09 -18.30 -22.27
N PHE A 503 24.02 -17.71 -22.78
CA PHE A 503 23.77 -17.43 -24.20
C PHE A 503 22.72 -16.32 -24.30
N ASP A 504 22.72 -15.57 -25.40
CA ASP A 504 21.76 -14.49 -25.65
C ASP A 504 20.30 -14.96 -25.76
N SER A 505 19.38 -13.99 -25.82
CA SER A 505 17.94 -14.23 -25.88
C SER A 505 17.42 -14.81 -27.21
N GLU A 506 18.19 -14.74 -28.30
CA GLU A 506 17.83 -15.34 -29.59
C GLU A 506 18.20 -16.83 -29.59
N LEU A 507 19.45 -17.13 -29.22
CA LEU A 507 19.93 -18.49 -29.03
C LEU A 507 19.18 -19.21 -27.91
N ALA A 508 18.70 -18.49 -26.88
CA ALA A 508 17.87 -19.05 -25.81
C ALA A 508 16.59 -19.71 -26.34
N VAL A 509 15.85 -19.09 -27.28
CA VAL A 509 14.63 -19.68 -27.87
C VAL A 509 14.97 -21.00 -28.59
N ARG A 510 16.05 -20.98 -29.38
CA ARG A 510 16.53 -22.14 -30.13
C ARG A 510 16.99 -23.27 -29.19
N VAL A 511 17.71 -22.96 -28.11
CA VAL A 511 18.16 -23.93 -27.09
C VAL A 511 16.98 -24.51 -26.28
N MET A 512 15.97 -23.71 -25.90
CA MET A 512 14.80 -24.22 -25.18
C MET A 512 13.92 -25.13 -26.06
N CYS A 513 13.75 -24.79 -27.35
CA CYS A 513 13.04 -25.66 -28.29
C CYS A 513 13.73 -27.03 -28.44
N GLU A 514 15.06 -27.03 -28.60
CA GLU A 514 15.86 -28.26 -28.60
C GLU A 514 15.78 -29.01 -27.25
N ALA A 515 15.76 -28.30 -26.11
CA ALA A 515 15.58 -28.92 -24.79
C ALA A 515 14.19 -29.58 -24.63
N TYR A 516 13.14 -29.03 -25.25
CA TYR A 516 11.82 -29.66 -25.32
C TYR A 516 11.87 -30.97 -26.13
N GLU A 517 12.35 -30.92 -27.39
CA GLU A 517 12.48 -32.12 -28.23
C GLU A 517 13.30 -33.22 -27.56
N LYS A 518 14.44 -32.85 -26.97
CA LYS A 518 15.34 -33.80 -26.32
C LYS A 518 14.88 -34.17 -24.91
N GLY A 519 13.76 -33.63 -24.40
CA GLY A 519 13.15 -34.03 -23.12
C GLY A 519 14.03 -33.74 -21.90
N LEU A 520 14.56 -32.53 -21.84
CA LEU A 520 15.41 -31.99 -20.76
C LEU A 520 14.63 -31.04 -19.83
N TYR A 521 13.36 -31.33 -19.56
CA TYR A 521 12.45 -30.48 -18.80
C TYR A 521 11.58 -31.23 -17.78
N GLY A 522 10.80 -30.48 -16.99
CA GLY A 522 9.98 -31.00 -15.91
C GLY A 522 10.79 -31.44 -14.68
N SER A 523 10.11 -32.08 -13.72
CA SER A 523 10.56 -32.28 -12.32
C SER A 523 11.88 -33.02 -12.06
N ASN A 524 12.55 -33.53 -13.10
CA ASN A 524 13.86 -34.18 -13.00
C ASN A 524 15.03 -33.30 -13.48
N TYR A 525 14.76 -32.10 -14.02
CA TYR A 525 15.79 -31.18 -14.51
C TYR A 525 15.63 -29.79 -13.89
N VAL A 526 16.75 -29.07 -13.79
CA VAL A 526 16.80 -27.68 -13.34
C VAL A 526 17.65 -26.88 -14.32
N TRP A 527 17.05 -25.85 -14.91
CA TRP A 527 17.75 -24.86 -15.71
C TRP A 527 18.08 -23.62 -14.87
N ILE A 528 19.31 -23.12 -15.00
CA ILE A 528 19.79 -21.88 -14.41
C ILE A 528 20.25 -20.97 -15.56
N LEU A 529 19.53 -19.87 -15.79
CA LEU A 529 19.68 -18.99 -16.96
C LEU A 529 20.09 -17.57 -16.57
N PRO A 530 20.54 -16.74 -17.53
CA PRO A 530 20.72 -15.30 -17.33
C PRO A 530 19.37 -14.59 -17.16
N GLY A 531 19.38 -13.45 -16.48
CA GLY A 531 18.19 -12.71 -16.04
C GLY A 531 17.35 -11.99 -17.09
N TYR A 532 17.06 -12.57 -18.26
CA TYR A 532 16.25 -11.97 -19.34
C TYR A 532 14.76 -11.73 -18.97
N HIS A 533 14.41 -11.72 -17.69
CA HIS A 533 13.07 -11.76 -17.13
C HIS A 533 12.16 -10.56 -17.47
N LYS A 534 12.73 -9.49 -18.04
CA LYS A 534 12.04 -8.26 -18.42
C LYS A 534 11.55 -8.22 -19.87
N SER A 535 12.05 -9.10 -20.74
CA SER A 535 11.59 -9.24 -22.12
C SER A 535 10.79 -10.52 -22.27
N SER A 536 9.72 -10.51 -23.08
CA SER A 536 9.00 -11.71 -23.49
C SER A 536 9.81 -12.51 -24.53
N TRP A 537 11.07 -12.83 -24.24
CA TRP A 537 12.00 -13.41 -25.20
C TRP A 537 11.50 -14.76 -25.76
N TRP A 538 10.79 -15.53 -24.94
CA TRP A 538 10.16 -16.80 -25.30
C TRP A 538 9.01 -16.69 -26.31
N THR A 539 8.47 -15.49 -26.59
CA THR A 539 7.42 -15.29 -27.61
C THR A 539 8.00 -14.93 -28.99
N ASN A 540 9.31 -14.77 -29.14
CA ASN A 540 9.93 -14.54 -30.46
C ASN A 540 10.26 -15.87 -31.16
N VAL A 541 9.24 -16.67 -31.43
CA VAL A 541 9.37 -18.06 -31.91
C VAL A 541 9.62 -18.18 -33.43
N MET A 542 9.81 -17.04 -34.12
CA MET A 542 9.82 -16.90 -35.59
C MET A 542 10.81 -17.84 -36.32
N ASP A 543 11.94 -18.17 -35.67
CA ASP A 543 13.02 -19.01 -36.23
C ASP A 543 13.14 -20.38 -35.53
N SER A 544 12.06 -20.93 -34.96
CA SER A 544 12.10 -22.26 -34.33
C SER A 544 10.91 -23.15 -34.68
N ASN A 545 11.08 -24.46 -34.55
CA ASN A 545 10.04 -25.46 -34.86
C ASN A 545 9.01 -25.64 -33.73
N CYS A 546 9.18 -24.98 -32.58
CA CYS A 546 8.33 -25.15 -31.40
C CYS A 546 7.19 -24.13 -31.31
N THR A 547 6.28 -24.31 -30.35
CA THR A 547 5.26 -23.31 -29.98
C THR A 547 5.58 -22.64 -28.64
N GLU A 548 4.92 -21.52 -28.33
CA GLU A 548 5.10 -20.80 -27.06
C GLU A 548 4.78 -21.69 -25.85
N GLU A 549 3.76 -22.56 -25.95
CA GLU A 549 3.37 -23.49 -24.89
C GLU A 549 4.46 -24.54 -24.62
N GLN A 550 5.08 -25.07 -25.68
CA GLN A 550 6.18 -26.04 -25.57
C GLN A 550 7.42 -25.41 -24.92
N ILE A 551 7.67 -24.13 -25.18
CA ILE A 551 8.76 -23.39 -24.54
C ILE A 551 8.42 -23.12 -23.06
N SER A 552 7.17 -22.74 -22.72
CA SER A 552 6.79 -22.54 -21.31
C SER A 552 6.88 -23.85 -20.48
N GLU A 553 6.59 -25.02 -21.07
CA GLU A 553 6.84 -26.32 -20.42
C GLU A 553 8.32 -26.58 -20.06
N VAL A 554 9.27 -26.01 -20.83
CA VAL A 554 10.71 -26.07 -20.51
C VAL A 554 11.10 -25.04 -19.44
N LEU A 555 10.45 -23.87 -19.44
CA LEU A 555 10.72 -22.80 -18.49
C LEU A 555 10.10 -23.03 -17.10
N GLU A 556 9.10 -23.89 -16.94
CA GLU A 556 8.44 -24.10 -15.64
C GLU A 556 9.40 -24.55 -14.53
N GLY A 557 9.51 -23.71 -13.50
CA GLY A 557 10.40 -23.91 -12.35
C GLY A 557 11.86 -23.50 -12.54
N HIS A 558 12.28 -23.01 -13.72
CA HIS A 558 13.68 -22.60 -13.95
C HIS A 558 14.08 -21.38 -13.10
N PHE A 559 15.38 -21.24 -12.83
CA PHE A 559 15.95 -20.10 -12.12
C PHE A 559 16.61 -19.12 -13.08
N ALA A 560 16.35 -17.83 -12.90
CA ALA A 560 16.99 -16.74 -13.64
C ALA A 560 17.67 -15.79 -12.66
N LEU A 561 18.94 -15.43 -12.90
CA LEU A 561 19.73 -14.58 -12.00
C LEU A 561 20.15 -13.28 -12.67
N GLU A 562 20.00 -12.16 -11.95
CA GLU A 562 20.41 -10.82 -12.40
C GLU A 562 20.92 -9.98 -11.23
N PHE A 563 21.73 -8.94 -11.49
CA PHE A 563 22.07 -7.96 -10.45
C PHE A 563 20.82 -7.18 -10.02
N ALA A 564 20.67 -6.93 -8.72
CA ALA A 564 19.48 -6.23 -8.21
C ALA A 564 19.50 -4.75 -8.63
N TYR A 565 18.34 -4.23 -9.04
CA TYR A 565 18.19 -2.85 -9.50
C TYR A 565 17.97 -1.84 -8.37
N ARG A 566 17.51 -2.31 -7.21
CA ARG A 566 17.32 -1.55 -5.97
C ARG A 566 17.29 -2.56 -4.82
N ARG A 567 17.82 -2.19 -3.66
CA ARG A 567 17.71 -3.01 -2.45
C ARG A 567 16.24 -3.16 -1.97
N PRO A 568 15.88 -4.26 -1.28
CA PRO A 568 14.50 -4.49 -0.85
C PRO A 568 14.08 -3.64 0.36
N GLU A 569 15.01 -3.12 1.16
CA GLU A 569 14.69 -2.31 2.35
C GLU A 569 14.25 -0.88 1.98
N ARG A 570 12.96 -0.70 1.67
CA ARG A 570 12.38 0.64 1.36
C ARG A 570 12.55 1.67 2.50
N ASP A 571 12.45 1.24 3.75
CA ASP A 571 12.44 2.14 4.92
C ASP A 571 13.85 2.60 5.37
N LEU A 572 14.92 2.15 4.70
CA LEU A 572 16.29 2.51 5.07
C LEU A 572 16.62 3.94 4.61
N THR A 573 17.02 4.81 5.54
CA THR A 573 17.56 6.15 5.25
C THR A 573 18.99 6.05 4.71
N LEU A 574 19.28 6.76 3.61
CA LEU A 574 20.60 6.81 2.97
C LEU A 574 21.37 8.11 3.31
N MET A 575 22.59 8.24 2.76
CA MET A 575 23.47 9.42 2.89
C MET A 575 22.84 10.75 2.41
N SER A 576 21.76 10.68 1.64
CA SER A 576 20.94 11.82 1.18
C SER A 576 19.85 12.24 2.18
N GLU A 577 19.84 11.65 3.39
CA GLU A 577 18.85 11.84 4.46
C GLU A 577 17.39 11.43 4.12
N LYS A 578 17.16 10.94 2.90
CA LYS A 578 15.89 10.34 2.44
C LYS A 578 15.93 8.81 2.50
N THR A 579 14.76 8.17 2.49
CA THR A 579 14.62 6.71 2.42
C THR A 579 14.77 6.16 1.00
N VAL A 580 15.14 4.87 0.88
CA VAL A 580 15.16 4.12 -0.40
C VAL A 580 13.81 4.16 -1.12
N GLY A 581 12.70 4.19 -0.36
CA GLY A 581 11.35 4.36 -0.88
C GLY A 581 11.16 5.72 -1.54
N GLU A 582 11.35 6.80 -0.79
CA GLU A 582 11.18 8.19 -1.27
C GLU A 582 12.05 8.48 -2.50
N ILE A 583 13.35 8.16 -2.45
CA ILE A 583 14.26 8.36 -3.59
C ILE A 583 13.85 7.50 -4.79
N GLY A 584 13.30 6.30 -4.55
CA GLY A 584 12.81 5.40 -5.59
C GLY A 584 11.57 5.94 -6.31
N ASP A 585 10.67 6.59 -5.57
CA ASP A 585 9.46 7.21 -6.11
C ASP A 585 9.79 8.59 -6.75
N GLU A 586 10.80 9.32 -6.24
CA GLU A 586 11.36 10.53 -6.85
C GLU A 586 12.04 10.25 -8.20
N LEU A 587 12.88 9.21 -8.31
CA LEU A 587 13.45 8.75 -9.59
C LEU A 587 12.36 8.45 -10.62
N PHE A 588 11.22 7.90 -10.19
CA PHE A 588 10.08 7.65 -11.07
C PHE A 588 9.40 8.96 -11.51
N SER A 589 9.24 9.93 -10.59
CA SER A 589 8.60 11.22 -10.88
C SER A 589 9.39 12.13 -11.83
N VAL A 590 10.72 12.04 -11.81
CA VAL A 590 11.64 12.85 -12.64
C VAL A 590 11.71 12.36 -14.09
N CYS A 591 11.20 11.15 -14.37
CA CYS A 591 11.12 10.57 -15.70
C CYS A 591 9.78 10.86 -16.38
N SER A 592 9.70 11.96 -17.15
CA SER A 592 8.49 12.48 -17.80
C SER A 592 7.76 11.58 -18.82
N ASN A 593 8.22 10.34 -19.06
CA ASN A 593 7.64 9.41 -20.04
C ASN A 593 7.44 8.02 -19.41
N HIS A 594 6.26 7.43 -19.63
CA HIS A 594 5.83 6.14 -19.07
C HIS A 594 6.80 4.97 -19.29
N ASP A 595 7.63 5.06 -20.34
CA ASP A 595 8.56 4.03 -20.77
C ASP A 595 9.82 3.90 -19.86
N CYS A 596 10.01 4.82 -18.90
CA CYS A 596 11.17 4.79 -17.99
C CYS A 596 11.11 3.71 -16.91
N ASN A 597 9.98 2.99 -16.76
CA ASN A 597 9.92 1.72 -16.02
C ASN A 597 10.94 0.68 -16.54
N SER A 598 11.41 0.83 -17.80
CA SER A 598 12.47 0.01 -18.38
C SER A 598 13.89 0.32 -17.87
N ASN A 599 14.16 1.50 -17.29
CA ASN A 599 15.54 1.99 -17.14
C ASN A 599 16.30 1.41 -15.93
N ALA A 600 16.64 0.13 -16.04
CA ALA A 600 17.65 -0.62 -15.28
C ALA A 600 18.70 0.22 -14.53
N TYR A 601 19.39 1.12 -15.25
CA TYR A 601 20.62 1.74 -14.76
C TYR A 601 20.39 3.04 -13.98
N GLY A 602 19.14 3.50 -13.78
CA GLY A 602 18.85 4.74 -13.02
C GLY A 602 19.42 4.74 -11.59
N SER A 603 19.14 3.70 -10.79
CA SER A 603 19.72 3.58 -9.44
C SER A 603 21.25 3.56 -9.44
N TYR A 604 21.84 2.93 -10.46
CA TYR A 604 23.29 2.80 -10.63
C TYR A 604 23.95 4.13 -11.01
N VAL A 605 23.29 4.94 -11.83
CA VAL A 605 23.70 6.30 -12.16
C VAL A 605 23.72 7.17 -10.90
N TYR A 606 22.66 7.11 -10.08
CA TYR A 606 22.56 7.85 -8.83
C TYR A 606 23.71 7.49 -7.86
N ASP A 607 23.87 6.19 -7.56
CA ASP A 607 24.94 5.68 -6.68
C ASP A 607 26.35 5.97 -7.22
N GLY A 608 26.53 6.00 -8.55
CA GLY A 608 27.78 6.34 -9.22
C GLY A 608 28.19 7.81 -9.03
N ILE A 609 27.26 8.75 -9.15
CA ILE A 609 27.52 10.18 -8.89
C ILE A 609 27.88 10.39 -7.41
N TRP A 610 27.16 9.78 -6.47
CA TRP A 610 27.52 9.81 -5.04
C TRP A 610 28.93 9.25 -4.79
N THR A 611 29.28 8.13 -5.44
CA THR A 611 30.61 7.52 -5.34
C THR A 611 31.73 8.47 -5.76
N LEU A 612 31.57 9.16 -6.91
CA LEU A 612 32.55 10.11 -7.42
C LEU A 612 32.73 11.32 -6.50
N VAL A 613 31.63 11.92 -6.01
CA VAL A 613 31.71 13.09 -5.13
C VAL A 613 32.33 12.73 -3.77
N LEU A 614 32.01 11.57 -3.22
CA LEU A 614 32.60 11.09 -1.97
C LEU A 614 34.10 10.78 -2.11
N ALA A 615 34.54 10.21 -3.24
CA ALA A 615 35.96 10.01 -3.54
C ALA A 615 36.69 11.36 -3.74
N MET A 616 36.07 12.32 -4.44
CA MET A 616 36.60 13.66 -4.64
C MET A 616 36.77 14.41 -3.30
N LYS A 617 35.74 14.42 -2.43
CA LYS A 617 35.82 15.07 -1.11
C LYS A 617 36.88 14.44 -0.20
N ARG A 618 37.03 13.11 -0.23
CA ARG A 618 38.10 12.41 0.50
C ARG A 618 39.49 12.84 0.01
N SER A 619 39.66 13.06 -1.29
CA SER A 619 40.91 13.58 -1.87
C SER A 619 41.20 15.01 -1.42
N PHE A 620 40.19 15.90 -1.45
CA PHE A 620 40.35 17.29 -0.97
C PHE A 620 40.70 17.42 0.52
N ASN A 621 40.22 16.50 1.36
CA ASN A 621 40.62 16.46 2.77
C ASN A 621 42.09 16.05 3.00
N LEU A 622 42.76 15.48 1.99
CA LEU A 622 44.15 15.01 2.05
C LEU A 622 45.11 15.97 1.30
N SER A 623 44.64 16.67 0.27
CA SER A 623 45.40 17.72 -0.42
C SER A 623 44.50 18.84 -0.96
N SER A 624 44.97 20.08 -0.93
CA SER A 624 44.25 21.27 -1.43
C SER A 624 43.95 21.27 -2.94
N ASP A 625 44.50 20.29 -3.67
CA ASP A 625 44.26 20.04 -5.08
C ASP A 625 44.04 18.55 -5.33
N ILE A 626 43.32 18.19 -6.39
CA ILE A 626 42.94 16.79 -6.64
C ILE A 626 44.13 16.02 -7.25
N SER A 627 44.86 15.26 -6.42
CA SER A 627 45.82 14.27 -6.92
C SER A 627 45.10 13.00 -7.42
N HIS A 628 45.53 12.48 -8.57
CA HIS A 628 44.90 11.30 -9.18
C HIS A 628 45.10 10.02 -8.35
N ASP A 629 46.27 9.81 -7.77
CA ASP A 629 46.55 8.62 -6.94
C ASP A 629 45.70 8.61 -5.66
N LEU A 630 45.47 9.80 -5.07
CA LEU A 630 44.55 9.97 -3.96
C LEU A 630 43.11 9.63 -4.37
N LEU A 631 42.65 10.11 -5.53
CA LEU A 631 41.32 9.81 -6.05
C LEU A 631 41.10 8.32 -6.31
N LEU A 632 42.08 7.65 -6.92
CA LEU A 632 42.07 6.19 -7.17
C LEU A 632 42.07 5.40 -5.85
N SER A 633 42.86 5.82 -4.86
CA SER A 633 42.83 5.20 -3.52
C SER A 633 41.51 5.45 -2.78
N ALA A 634 40.87 6.60 -3.01
CA ALA A 634 39.64 7.02 -2.33
C ALA A 634 38.40 6.28 -2.84
N ILE A 635 38.34 5.96 -4.15
CA ILE A 635 37.27 5.12 -4.72
C ILE A 635 37.47 3.64 -4.36
N ASN A 636 38.68 3.10 -4.40
CA ASN A 636 38.93 1.71 -4.00
C ASN A 636 38.60 1.47 -2.50
N ASN A 637 38.95 2.43 -1.64
CA ASN A 637 38.57 2.43 -0.21
C ASN A 637 37.16 3.01 0.05
N SER A 638 36.30 3.18 -0.96
CA SER A 638 34.93 3.65 -0.74
C SER A 638 34.03 2.53 -0.22
N SER A 639 33.29 2.83 0.85
CA SER A 639 32.16 1.99 1.26
C SER A 639 31.11 2.81 2.01
N PHE A 640 29.86 2.66 1.58
CA PHE A 640 28.67 3.31 2.11
C PHE A 640 27.42 2.59 1.60
N ASP A 641 26.25 2.86 2.17
CA ASP A 641 24.98 2.30 1.71
C ASP A 641 24.34 3.20 0.62
N GLY A 642 24.01 2.60 -0.53
CA GLY A 642 23.32 3.25 -1.66
C GLY A 642 21.98 2.59 -2.00
N LEU A 643 21.35 3.06 -3.08
CA LEU A 643 20.07 2.55 -3.57
C LEU A 643 20.18 1.09 -4.05
N THR A 644 21.31 0.73 -4.65
CA THR A 644 21.61 -0.59 -5.21
C THR A 644 22.26 -1.54 -4.19
N GLY A 645 22.06 -1.27 -2.90
CA GLY A 645 22.69 -1.98 -1.78
C GLY A 645 24.00 -1.32 -1.34
N LYS A 646 24.79 -2.05 -0.55
CA LYS A 646 26.08 -1.53 -0.06
C LYS A 646 27.07 -1.37 -1.21
N ILE A 647 27.72 -0.21 -1.30
CA ILE A 647 28.77 0.05 -2.29
C ILE A 647 30.11 -0.34 -1.66
N ARG A 648 30.89 -1.12 -2.41
CA ARG A 648 32.26 -1.52 -2.09
C ARG A 648 32.93 -2.00 -3.38
N PHE A 649 34.19 -1.61 -3.58
CA PHE A 649 34.99 -2.09 -4.71
C PHE A 649 35.97 -3.18 -4.26
N GLU A 650 36.27 -4.11 -5.17
CA GLU A 650 37.32 -5.12 -5.00
C GLU A 650 37.84 -5.55 -6.38
N ASN A 651 39.10 -5.20 -6.68
CA ASN A 651 39.72 -5.32 -8.00
C ASN A 651 38.92 -4.54 -9.07
N ASN A 652 38.76 -3.23 -8.85
CA ASN A 652 38.03 -2.25 -9.68
C ASN A 652 36.53 -2.52 -9.98
N GLU A 653 36.03 -3.74 -9.73
CA GLU A 653 34.61 -4.09 -9.78
C GLU A 653 33.88 -3.74 -8.49
N ARG A 654 32.59 -3.38 -8.60
CA ARG A 654 31.69 -3.27 -7.45
C ARG A 654 31.14 -4.65 -7.05
N LEU A 655 31.22 -4.95 -5.75
CA LEU A 655 30.46 -6.02 -5.10
C LEU A 655 29.05 -5.51 -4.74
N GLY A 656 28.00 -6.28 -5.04
CA GLY A 656 26.62 -5.84 -4.85
C GLY A 656 25.60 -6.97 -4.77
N LEU A 657 24.32 -6.62 -4.82
CA LEU A 657 23.21 -7.56 -4.72
C LEU A 657 22.93 -8.29 -6.04
N VAL A 658 22.58 -9.57 -5.97
CA VAL A 658 22.10 -10.40 -7.10
C VAL A 658 20.78 -11.04 -6.69
N ASP A 659 19.73 -10.83 -7.48
CA ASP A 659 18.42 -11.42 -7.27
C ASP A 659 18.30 -12.76 -8.02
N VAL A 660 17.60 -13.70 -7.40
CA VAL A 660 17.26 -15.02 -7.94
C VAL A 660 15.75 -15.07 -8.15
N TYR A 661 15.35 -15.07 -9.41
CA TYR A 661 13.98 -15.26 -9.83
C TYR A 661 13.72 -16.74 -10.14
N GLN A 662 12.49 -17.19 -9.94
CA GLN A 662 12.00 -18.46 -10.43
C GLN A 662 10.76 -18.22 -11.31
N TRP A 663 10.70 -18.87 -12.47
CA TRP A 663 9.50 -18.88 -13.30
C TRP A 663 8.45 -19.82 -12.70
N ARG A 664 7.23 -19.31 -12.50
CA ARG A 664 6.07 -20.02 -11.98
C ARG A 664 4.79 -19.43 -12.59
N ASN A 665 3.95 -20.27 -13.19
CA ASN A 665 2.65 -19.84 -13.78
C ASN A 665 2.80 -18.61 -14.71
N ASP A 666 3.65 -18.73 -15.72
CA ASP A 666 3.92 -17.69 -16.72
C ASP A 666 4.43 -16.34 -16.16
N SER A 667 5.11 -16.37 -15.01
CA SER A 667 5.64 -15.16 -14.34
C SER A 667 6.93 -15.42 -13.56
N TYR A 668 7.81 -14.42 -13.48
CA TYR A 668 9.02 -14.47 -12.64
C TYR A 668 8.74 -13.94 -11.23
N VAL A 669 9.03 -14.77 -10.22
CA VAL A 669 8.93 -14.41 -8.80
C VAL A 669 10.32 -14.36 -8.20
N ASN A 670 10.71 -13.26 -7.54
CA ASN A 670 11.96 -13.21 -6.77
C ASN A 670 11.80 -14.10 -5.51
N ILE A 671 12.69 -15.09 -5.38
CA ILE A 671 12.68 -16.07 -4.30
C ILE A 671 13.89 -15.96 -3.36
N ALA A 672 14.97 -15.29 -3.77
CA ALA A 672 16.17 -15.09 -2.98
C ALA A 672 17.00 -13.91 -3.48
N THR A 673 17.77 -13.30 -2.59
CA THR A 673 18.84 -12.34 -2.94
C THR A 673 20.16 -12.83 -2.35
N TYR A 674 21.25 -12.62 -3.08
CA TYR A 674 22.64 -12.81 -2.66
C TYR A 674 23.33 -11.45 -2.53
N ASP A 675 23.97 -11.18 -1.38
CA ASP A 675 24.80 -9.99 -1.19
C ASP A 675 26.28 -10.36 -1.36
N GLY A 676 26.90 -9.94 -2.46
CA GLY A 676 28.32 -10.14 -2.72
C GLY A 676 29.26 -9.26 -1.91
N ALA A 677 28.78 -8.21 -1.24
CA ALA A 677 29.58 -7.38 -0.33
C ALA A 677 29.61 -7.95 1.10
N ALA A 678 28.68 -8.84 1.45
CA ALA A 678 28.60 -9.59 2.70
C ALA A 678 28.89 -11.10 2.56
N ASP A 679 28.92 -11.62 1.34
CA ASP A 679 28.95 -13.05 0.96
C ASP A 679 27.83 -13.88 1.64
N SER A 680 26.59 -13.40 1.53
CA SER A 680 25.43 -14.01 2.17
C SER A 680 24.28 -14.27 1.20
N PHE A 681 23.80 -15.52 1.15
CA PHE A 681 22.65 -15.96 0.36
C PHE A 681 21.38 -16.06 1.22
N THR A 682 20.32 -15.33 0.87
CA THR A 682 19.07 -15.26 1.65
C THR A 682 17.84 -15.58 0.79
N LEU A 683 17.14 -16.68 1.13
CA LEU A 683 15.83 -17.04 0.56
C LEU A 683 14.68 -16.31 1.26
N TYR A 684 13.66 -15.93 0.51
CA TYR A 684 12.41 -15.32 1.00
C TYR A 684 11.32 -16.40 1.23
N PRO A 685 10.93 -16.70 2.49
CA PRO A 685 9.90 -17.70 2.76
C PRO A 685 8.49 -17.11 2.67
N GLU A 686 7.64 -17.64 1.79
CA GLU A 686 6.24 -17.22 1.59
C GLU A 686 5.28 -17.51 2.78
N GLN A 687 5.80 -17.85 3.97
CA GLN A 687 5.00 -18.27 5.14
C GLN A 687 5.42 -17.59 6.45
N LEU A 688 5.16 -16.28 6.62
CA LEU A 688 5.43 -15.59 7.91
C LEU A 688 4.26 -14.80 8.53
N ASN A 689 3.13 -14.62 7.84
CA ASN A 689 2.00 -13.81 8.34
C ASN A 689 1.52 -14.22 9.75
N ALA A 690 1.44 -15.52 10.04
CA ALA A 690 1.01 -16.02 11.35
C ALA A 690 2.03 -15.72 12.48
N LEU A 691 3.33 -15.82 12.20
CA LEU A 691 4.39 -15.55 13.18
C LEU A 691 4.50 -14.04 13.47
N VAL A 692 4.36 -13.20 12.44
CA VAL A 692 4.31 -11.74 12.59
C VAL A 692 3.14 -11.32 13.51
N PHE A 693 1.94 -11.85 13.30
CA PHE A 693 0.80 -11.58 14.21
C PHE A 693 1.04 -12.08 15.64
N LEU A 694 1.75 -13.20 15.84
CA LEU A 694 2.12 -13.69 17.17
C LEU A 694 3.10 -12.72 17.87
N ILE A 695 4.15 -12.29 17.16
CA ILE A 695 5.15 -11.34 17.65
C ILE A 695 4.48 -10.02 18.05
N ILE A 696 3.62 -9.46 17.19
CA ILE A 696 2.87 -8.21 17.48
C ILE A 696 1.97 -8.37 18.71
N ASN A 697 1.16 -9.44 18.77
CA ASN A 697 0.22 -9.67 19.87
C ASN A 697 0.95 -9.90 21.22
N VAL A 698 2.12 -10.54 21.22
CA VAL A 698 2.97 -10.69 22.41
C VAL A 698 3.65 -9.37 22.78
N ARG A 699 4.23 -8.65 21.82
CA ARG A 699 4.97 -7.39 22.01
C ARG A 699 4.11 -6.25 22.55
N TYR A 700 2.84 -6.19 22.14
CA TYR A 700 1.87 -5.18 22.53
C TYR A 700 0.81 -5.70 23.52
N ARG A 701 1.04 -6.84 24.20
CA ARG A 701 0.10 -7.49 25.15
C ARG A 701 -0.41 -6.59 26.29
N SER A 702 0.34 -5.54 26.63
CA SER A 702 0.01 -4.54 27.65
C SER A 702 -0.97 -3.47 27.15
N HIS A 703 -1.04 -3.24 25.83
CA HIS A 703 -1.86 -2.19 25.22
C HIS A 703 -3.35 -2.43 25.44
N ARG A 704 -4.11 -1.35 25.68
CA ARG A 704 -5.49 -1.40 26.19
C ARG A 704 -6.42 -2.24 25.31
N PHE A 705 -6.36 -2.07 23.99
CA PHE A 705 -7.19 -2.81 23.03
C PHE A 705 -6.86 -4.31 23.00
N ILE A 706 -5.58 -4.68 22.89
CA ILE A 706 -5.15 -6.10 22.93
C ILE A 706 -5.53 -6.74 24.26
N LYS A 707 -5.30 -6.05 25.38
CA LYS A 707 -5.61 -6.53 26.73
C LYS A 707 -7.11 -6.79 26.92
N MET A 708 -7.99 -5.98 26.32
CA MET A 708 -9.44 -6.21 26.32
C MET A 708 -9.85 -7.40 25.42
N SER A 709 -9.15 -7.63 24.31
CA SER A 709 -9.33 -8.79 23.42
C SER A 709 -8.89 -10.15 24.03
N SER A 710 -8.44 -10.21 25.30
CA SER A 710 -7.98 -11.45 25.96
C SER A 710 -6.80 -12.10 25.22
N PRO A 711 -5.57 -11.54 25.32
CA PRO A 711 -4.45 -11.86 24.43
C PRO A 711 -4.00 -13.34 24.51
N ASN A 712 -4.16 -13.98 25.66
CA ASN A 712 -3.87 -15.40 25.85
C ASN A 712 -4.68 -16.31 24.90
N MET A 713 -5.95 -15.94 24.62
CA MET A 713 -6.80 -16.67 23.67
C MET A 713 -6.48 -16.32 22.21
N ASN A 714 -6.05 -15.10 21.92
CA ASN A 714 -5.51 -14.75 20.60
C ASN A 714 -4.24 -15.58 20.29
N ASN A 715 -3.34 -15.77 21.27
CA ASN A 715 -2.16 -16.62 21.11
C ASN A 715 -2.51 -18.08 20.79
N LEU A 716 -3.49 -18.66 21.50
CA LEU A 716 -3.93 -20.03 21.21
C LEU A 716 -4.58 -20.15 19.83
N ILE A 717 -5.36 -19.16 19.38
CA ILE A 717 -5.89 -19.15 18.00
C ILE A 717 -4.74 -19.23 16.99
N ILE A 718 -3.68 -18.43 17.15
CA ILE A 718 -2.52 -18.47 16.25
C ILE A 718 -1.79 -19.81 16.31
N VAL A 719 -1.54 -20.37 17.51
CA VAL A 719 -0.88 -21.69 17.65
C VAL A 719 -1.69 -22.81 16.99
N GLY A 720 -3.02 -22.78 17.13
CA GLY A 720 -3.91 -23.73 16.44
C GLY A 720 -3.88 -23.58 14.91
N SER A 721 -3.83 -22.34 14.40
CA SER A 721 -3.62 -22.06 12.97
C SER A 721 -2.26 -22.54 12.47
N ILE A 722 -1.18 -22.36 13.24
CA ILE A 722 0.16 -22.86 12.88
C ILE A 722 0.14 -24.39 12.75
N PHE A 723 -0.47 -25.11 13.69
CA PHE A 723 -0.64 -26.56 13.56
C PHE A 723 -1.51 -26.95 12.36
N ALA A 724 -2.53 -26.17 12.02
CA ALA A 724 -3.33 -26.41 10.80
C ALA A 724 -2.48 -26.24 9.52
N TYR A 725 -1.63 -25.21 9.39
CA TYR A 725 -0.71 -25.08 8.27
C TYR A 725 0.32 -26.23 8.21
N VAL A 726 0.93 -26.59 9.36
CA VAL A 726 1.85 -27.73 9.44
C VAL A 726 1.16 -29.04 9.05
N SER A 727 -0.13 -29.21 9.34
CA SER A 727 -0.87 -30.41 8.93
C SER A 727 -1.00 -30.55 7.41
N VAL A 728 -1.06 -29.44 6.65
CA VAL A 728 -1.07 -29.46 5.17
C VAL A 728 0.27 -29.94 4.63
N ILE A 729 1.37 -29.39 5.16
CA ILE A 729 2.75 -29.82 4.80
C ILE A 729 2.91 -31.32 5.12
N LEU A 730 2.50 -31.75 6.31
CA LEU A 730 2.55 -33.17 6.68
C LEU A 730 1.71 -34.04 5.74
N LEU A 731 0.50 -33.62 5.36
CA LEU A 731 -0.40 -34.37 4.46
C LEU A 731 0.27 -34.72 3.12
N GLY A 732 0.99 -33.77 2.53
CA GLY A 732 1.69 -33.92 1.24
C GLY A 732 2.93 -34.83 1.27
N VAL A 733 3.47 -35.17 2.44
CA VAL A 733 4.62 -36.09 2.55
C VAL A 733 4.17 -37.54 2.36
N ASP A 734 4.77 -38.23 1.39
CA ASP A 734 4.53 -39.65 1.08
C ASP A 734 5.81 -40.50 1.24
N THR A 735 5.75 -41.75 0.78
CA THR A 735 6.84 -42.73 0.90
C THR A 735 8.05 -42.45 0.01
N ARG A 736 7.95 -41.59 -1.01
CA ARG A 736 9.11 -41.13 -1.80
C ARG A 736 10.12 -40.37 -0.94
N PHE A 737 9.65 -39.79 0.17
CA PHE A 737 10.46 -39.06 1.15
C PHE A 737 10.70 -39.84 2.45
N VAL A 738 9.90 -40.89 2.74
CA VAL A 738 9.84 -41.51 4.07
C VAL A 738 9.59 -43.02 4.02
N ASN A 739 10.55 -43.83 4.48
CA ASN A 739 10.45 -45.28 4.59
C ASN A 739 9.09 -45.76 5.18
N PRO A 740 8.48 -46.87 4.71
CA PRO A 740 7.13 -47.28 5.11
C PRO A 740 6.88 -47.40 6.63
N SER A 741 7.88 -47.82 7.41
CA SER A 741 7.82 -47.89 8.88
C SER A 741 7.76 -46.53 9.56
N ASN A 742 8.29 -45.48 8.93
CA ASN A 742 8.15 -44.08 9.33
C ASN A 742 6.89 -43.44 8.72
N PHE A 743 6.44 -43.87 7.54
CA PHE A 743 5.17 -43.42 6.96
C PHE A 743 3.97 -43.77 7.86
N VAL A 744 3.97 -44.95 8.51
CA VAL A 744 2.96 -45.27 9.54
C VAL A 744 2.99 -44.29 10.73
N LYS A 745 4.18 -43.87 11.19
CA LYS A 745 4.31 -42.84 12.24
C LYS A 745 3.79 -41.49 11.76
N LEU A 746 4.11 -41.13 10.52
CA LEU A 746 3.63 -39.92 9.84
C LEU A 746 2.10 -39.92 9.72
N CYS A 747 1.44 -41.06 9.51
CA CYS A 747 -0.02 -41.14 9.51
C CYS A 747 -0.64 -40.79 10.88
N TYR A 748 -0.04 -41.23 12.00
CA TYR A 748 -0.45 -40.72 13.31
C TYR A 748 -0.23 -39.21 13.43
N ALA A 749 0.95 -38.70 13.01
CA ALA A 749 1.24 -37.27 13.06
C ALA A 749 0.26 -36.42 12.24
N LYS A 750 -0.07 -36.84 11.00
CA LYS A 750 -1.08 -36.24 10.12
C LYS A 750 -2.42 -36.08 10.84
N THR A 751 -2.94 -37.17 11.41
CA THR A 751 -4.25 -37.15 12.13
C THR A 751 -4.21 -36.32 13.41
N TRP A 752 -3.14 -36.44 14.20
CA TRP A 752 -3.01 -35.73 15.48
C TRP A 752 -2.87 -34.21 15.29
N VAL A 753 -1.96 -33.76 14.42
CA VAL A 753 -1.64 -32.33 14.26
C VAL A 753 -2.85 -31.56 13.73
N LEU A 754 -3.58 -32.09 12.75
CA LEU A 754 -4.82 -31.48 12.24
C LEU A 754 -5.91 -31.40 13.32
N CYS A 755 -6.16 -32.49 14.05
CA CYS A 755 -7.21 -32.53 15.08
C CYS A 755 -6.91 -31.60 16.25
N VAL A 756 -5.66 -31.58 16.72
CA VAL A 756 -5.20 -30.70 17.81
C VAL A 756 -5.21 -29.24 17.37
N GLY A 757 -4.71 -28.92 16.17
CA GLY A 757 -4.71 -27.56 15.62
C GLY A 757 -6.12 -26.96 15.54
N PHE A 758 -7.07 -27.70 14.96
CA PHE A 758 -8.48 -27.30 14.91
C PHE A 758 -9.04 -27.03 16.32
N THR A 759 -8.75 -27.91 17.27
CA THR A 759 -9.34 -27.84 18.62
C THR A 759 -8.79 -26.67 19.43
N ILE A 760 -7.49 -26.40 19.34
CA ILE A 760 -6.88 -25.25 20.01
C ILE A 760 -7.40 -23.94 19.39
N ALA A 761 -7.54 -23.86 18.06
CA ALA A 761 -8.07 -22.67 17.39
C ALA A 761 -9.57 -22.44 17.67
N PHE A 762 -10.42 -23.42 17.31
CA PHE A 762 -11.88 -23.28 17.44
C PHE A 762 -12.34 -23.31 18.90
N GLY A 763 -11.71 -24.11 19.76
CA GLY A 763 -11.97 -24.11 21.19
C GLY A 763 -11.67 -22.76 21.85
N SER A 764 -10.62 -22.05 21.41
CA SER A 764 -10.29 -20.71 21.90
C SER A 764 -11.29 -19.64 21.43
N MET A 765 -11.77 -19.74 20.18
CA MET A 765 -12.88 -18.91 19.69
C MET A 765 -14.18 -19.18 20.47
N PHE A 766 -14.52 -20.46 20.69
CA PHE A 766 -15.65 -20.88 21.51
C PHE A 766 -15.57 -20.34 22.94
N ALA A 767 -14.41 -20.47 23.60
CA ALA A 767 -14.20 -19.97 24.97
C ALA A 767 -14.31 -18.43 25.07
N LYS A 768 -13.90 -17.69 24.02
CA LYS A 768 -14.14 -16.25 23.91
C LYS A 768 -15.64 -15.92 23.79
N THR A 769 -16.35 -16.54 22.86
CA THR A 769 -17.78 -16.28 22.65
C THR A 769 -18.62 -16.68 23.87
N TRP A 770 -18.25 -17.79 24.54
CA TRP A 770 -18.82 -18.21 25.81
C TRP A 770 -18.59 -17.20 26.95
N ARG A 771 -17.40 -16.58 27.02
CA ARG A 771 -17.12 -15.49 27.99
C ARG A 771 -18.06 -14.30 27.78
N VAL A 772 -18.31 -13.91 26.52
CA VAL A 772 -19.26 -12.84 26.21
C VAL A 772 -20.67 -13.26 26.64
N HIS A 773 -21.16 -14.40 26.14
CA HIS A 773 -22.47 -14.95 26.49
C HIS A 773 -22.69 -15.01 28.02
N SER A 774 -21.72 -15.54 28.77
CA SER A 774 -21.78 -15.68 30.24
C SER A 774 -21.73 -14.35 31.01
N ILE A 775 -21.28 -13.26 30.39
CA ILE A 775 -21.30 -11.92 31.02
C ILE A 775 -22.69 -11.29 30.86
N PHE A 776 -23.30 -11.40 29.68
CA PHE A 776 -24.57 -10.72 29.37
C PHE A 776 -25.82 -11.51 29.79
N THR A 777 -25.76 -12.84 29.82
CA THR A 777 -26.88 -13.68 30.29
C THR A 777 -26.97 -13.81 31.82
N ASN A 778 -25.98 -13.32 32.58
CA ASN A 778 -25.95 -13.49 34.03
C ASN A 778 -26.99 -12.59 34.75
N ILE A 779 -28.18 -13.16 34.91
CA ILE A 779 -29.34 -12.65 35.65
C ILE A 779 -28.99 -11.87 36.94
N ARG A 780 -28.05 -12.32 37.78
CA ARG A 780 -27.77 -11.66 39.07
C ARG A 780 -26.73 -10.53 39.02
N MET A 781 -26.07 -10.30 37.87
CA MET A 781 -25.10 -9.21 37.65
C MET A 781 -23.97 -9.04 38.69
N ASN A 782 -23.72 -10.05 39.53
CA ASN A 782 -22.61 -10.03 40.49
C ASN A 782 -21.29 -9.85 39.74
N LYS A 783 -20.50 -8.83 40.11
CA LYS A 783 -19.25 -8.40 39.45
C LYS A 783 -18.08 -9.39 39.64
N LYS A 784 -18.30 -10.65 39.25
CA LYS A 784 -17.32 -11.74 39.35
C LYS A 784 -16.51 -11.80 38.05
N ALA A 785 -15.38 -11.10 38.03
CA ALA A 785 -14.47 -11.13 36.89
C ALA A 785 -14.05 -12.58 36.56
N ILE A 786 -14.36 -13.03 35.34
CA ILE A 786 -13.98 -14.35 34.85
C ILE A 786 -12.48 -14.33 34.55
N LYS A 787 -11.68 -15.02 35.37
CA LYS A 787 -10.23 -15.17 35.15
C LYS A 787 -9.96 -16.01 33.89
N ASP A 788 -8.95 -15.63 33.12
CA ASP A 788 -8.50 -16.34 31.92
C ASP A 788 -8.19 -17.84 32.20
N SER A 789 -7.76 -18.20 33.42
CA SER A 789 -7.54 -19.60 33.80
C SER A 789 -8.78 -20.49 33.68
N LYS A 790 -10.00 -19.93 33.86
CA LYS A 790 -11.25 -20.67 33.60
C LYS A 790 -11.52 -20.88 32.11
N LEU A 791 -11.16 -19.90 31.30
CA LEU A 791 -11.27 -19.99 29.84
C LEU A 791 -10.26 -21.01 29.29
N LEU A 792 -9.02 -21.00 29.79
CA LEU A 792 -7.99 -21.99 29.45
C LEU A 792 -8.41 -23.41 29.88
N LEU A 793 -9.06 -23.57 31.03
CA LEU A 793 -9.61 -24.86 31.47
C LEU A 793 -10.68 -25.40 30.52
N ILE A 794 -11.54 -24.55 29.95
CA ILE A 794 -12.51 -24.96 28.92
C ILE A 794 -11.77 -25.51 27.69
N VAL A 795 -10.79 -24.77 27.14
CA VAL A 795 -10.02 -25.22 25.96
C VAL A 795 -9.24 -26.51 26.26
N GLY A 796 -8.60 -26.59 27.43
CA GLY A 796 -7.90 -27.80 27.89
C GLY A 796 -8.82 -29.00 28.05
N SER A 797 -10.06 -28.82 28.49
CA SER A 797 -11.04 -29.91 28.59
C SER A 797 -11.48 -30.44 27.22
N LEU A 798 -11.61 -29.57 26.21
CA LEU A 798 -11.90 -29.99 24.83
C LEU A 798 -10.73 -30.77 24.24
N PHE A 799 -9.50 -30.25 24.38
CA PHE A 799 -8.27 -30.92 23.95
C PHE A 799 -8.04 -32.28 24.64
N ALA A 800 -8.42 -32.42 25.92
CA ALA A 800 -8.35 -33.69 26.63
C ALA A 800 -9.27 -34.76 26.02
N VAL A 801 -10.49 -34.39 25.59
CA VAL A 801 -11.41 -35.32 24.91
C VAL A 801 -10.80 -35.87 23.63
N ASP A 802 -10.18 -35.01 22.80
CA ASP A 802 -9.50 -35.45 21.58
C ASP A 802 -8.30 -36.33 21.85
N THR A 803 -7.49 -35.97 22.86
CA THR A 803 -6.34 -36.78 23.27
C THR A 803 -6.78 -38.18 23.69
N ILE A 804 -7.91 -38.30 24.38
CA ILE A 804 -8.52 -39.60 24.73
C ILE A 804 -9.00 -40.35 23.48
N VAL A 805 -9.75 -39.71 22.56
CA VAL A 805 -10.23 -40.39 21.34
C VAL A 805 -9.08 -40.85 20.43
N LEU A 806 -8.04 -40.03 20.27
CA LEU A 806 -6.87 -40.34 19.44
C LEU A 806 -5.97 -41.43 20.05
N THR A 807 -5.79 -41.46 21.38
CA THR A 807 -5.07 -42.56 22.05
C THR A 807 -5.86 -43.87 22.03
N LEU A 808 -7.19 -43.81 22.22
CA LEU A 808 -8.07 -44.97 22.07
C LEU A 808 -8.04 -45.54 20.64
N TRP A 809 -8.01 -44.68 19.60
CA TRP A 809 -7.84 -45.14 18.22
C TRP A 809 -6.49 -45.85 18.03
N ALA A 810 -5.39 -45.23 18.45
CA ALA A 810 -4.04 -45.81 18.32
C ALA A 810 -3.89 -47.15 19.07
N PHE A 811 -4.58 -47.34 20.20
CA PHE A 811 -4.54 -48.57 20.98
C PHE A 811 -5.45 -49.67 20.41
N PHE A 812 -6.72 -49.35 20.09
CA PHE A 812 -7.72 -50.35 19.69
C PHE A 812 -7.82 -50.64 18.18
N SER A 813 -7.29 -49.76 17.33
CA SER A 813 -7.28 -49.95 15.87
C SER A 813 -6.08 -49.22 15.24
N PRO A 814 -4.83 -49.65 15.52
CA PRO A 814 -3.63 -49.00 15.00
C PRO A 814 -3.59 -48.97 13.46
N PHE A 815 -3.04 -47.88 12.91
CA PHE A 815 -2.74 -47.78 11.50
C PHE A 815 -1.68 -48.80 11.07
N LYS A 816 -1.89 -49.38 9.89
CA LYS A 816 -0.95 -50.25 9.17
C LYS A 816 -0.76 -49.72 7.76
N PHE A 817 0.44 -49.88 7.22
CA PHE A 817 0.70 -49.67 5.80
C PHE A 817 0.02 -50.75 4.98
N THR A 818 -0.67 -50.36 3.91
CA THR A 818 -1.35 -51.26 2.97
C THR A 818 -1.27 -50.69 1.56
N VAL A 819 -1.03 -51.56 0.58
CA VAL A 819 -1.04 -51.21 -0.84
C VAL A 819 -2.36 -51.68 -1.46
N SER A 820 -2.96 -50.87 -2.33
CA SER A 820 -4.18 -51.18 -3.05
C SER A 820 -3.93 -51.00 -4.55
N SER A 821 -3.91 -52.10 -5.31
CA SER A 821 -3.84 -52.06 -6.78
C SER A 821 -5.08 -51.37 -7.37
N GLN A 822 -4.87 -50.49 -8.34
CA GLN A 822 -5.90 -49.98 -9.25
C GLN A 822 -5.98 -50.85 -10.52
N TYR A 823 -6.84 -50.46 -11.47
CA TYR A 823 -7.03 -51.17 -12.73
C TYR A 823 -5.74 -51.19 -13.58
N THR A 824 -5.44 -52.34 -14.19
CA THR A 824 -4.22 -52.55 -14.99
C THR A 824 -4.27 -51.75 -16.28
N GLN A 825 -3.22 -50.96 -16.55
CA GLN A 825 -3.07 -50.18 -17.77
C GLN A 825 -2.03 -50.83 -18.68
N TYR A 826 -2.39 -51.05 -19.95
CA TYR A 826 -1.48 -51.56 -20.96
C TYR A 826 -0.89 -50.37 -21.74
N SER A 827 0.44 -50.31 -21.84
CA SER A 827 1.14 -49.30 -22.64
C SER A 827 2.29 -50.00 -23.36
N GLU A 828 2.28 -49.93 -24.70
CA GLU A 828 3.34 -50.35 -25.64
C GLU A 828 4.37 -51.34 -25.06
N SER A 829 3.99 -52.63 -25.06
CA SER A 829 4.79 -53.76 -24.59
C SER A 829 5.00 -53.91 -23.07
N ARG A 830 4.37 -53.11 -22.21
CA ARG A 830 4.43 -53.25 -20.74
C ARG A 830 3.05 -53.24 -20.07
N LEU A 831 2.88 -54.14 -19.10
CA LEU A 831 1.75 -54.14 -18.16
C LEU A 831 2.11 -53.22 -16.99
N ILE A 832 1.36 -52.13 -16.82
CA ILE A 832 1.49 -51.22 -15.68
C ILE A 832 0.35 -51.53 -14.71
N ILE A 833 0.70 -51.93 -13.49
CA ILE A 833 -0.26 -52.12 -12.39
C ILE A 833 -0.09 -50.90 -11.47
N PRO A 834 -0.94 -49.86 -11.58
CA PRO A 834 -0.88 -48.72 -10.68
C PRO A 834 -1.22 -49.15 -9.26
N GLU A 835 -0.36 -48.81 -8.30
CA GLU A 835 -0.52 -49.13 -6.88
C GLU A 835 -0.74 -47.85 -6.05
N LEU A 836 -1.73 -47.87 -5.16
CA LEU A 836 -2.03 -46.78 -4.25
C LEU A 836 -1.79 -47.21 -2.80
N GLU A 837 -0.76 -46.64 -2.20
CA GLU A 837 -0.40 -46.82 -0.80
C GLU A 837 -1.34 -46.04 0.14
N ARG A 838 -1.81 -46.69 1.20
CA ARG A 838 -2.78 -46.15 2.16
C ARG A 838 -2.43 -46.57 3.59
N CYS A 839 -2.68 -45.69 4.57
CA CYS A 839 -2.66 -46.04 5.99
C CYS A 839 -4.04 -46.57 6.41
N HIS A 840 -4.20 -47.90 6.38
CA HIS A 840 -5.45 -48.56 6.73
C HIS A 840 -5.52 -48.88 8.24
N SER A 841 -6.71 -48.77 8.82
CA SER A 841 -7.01 -49.16 10.21
C SER A 841 -8.38 -49.84 10.22
N GLN A 842 -8.48 -51.04 10.79
CA GLN A 842 -9.67 -51.91 10.67
C GLN A 842 -11.00 -51.25 11.12
N LYS A 843 -10.95 -50.25 12.01
CA LYS A 843 -12.13 -49.52 12.51
C LYS A 843 -12.03 -48.01 12.25
N SER A 844 -11.30 -47.58 11.21
CA SER A 844 -11.06 -46.16 10.88
C SER A 844 -12.36 -45.35 10.82
N ILE A 845 -13.37 -45.85 10.10
CA ILE A 845 -14.68 -45.20 9.91
C ILE A 845 -15.35 -44.90 11.25
N ILE A 846 -15.26 -45.81 12.23
CA ILE A 846 -15.90 -45.64 13.55
C ILE A 846 -15.22 -44.50 14.32
N PHE A 847 -13.89 -44.47 14.36
CA PHE A 847 -13.15 -43.40 15.04
C PHE A 847 -13.26 -42.06 14.30
N GLN A 848 -13.31 -42.06 12.96
CA GLN A 848 -13.60 -40.87 12.16
C GLN A 848 -15.00 -40.31 12.44
N LEU A 849 -16.04 -41.15 12.53
CA LEU A 849 -17.39 -40.71 12.87
C LEU A 849 -17.49 -40.15 14.30
N ILE A 850 -16.76 -40.74 15.27
CA ILE A 850 -16.68 -40.20 16.64
C ILE A 850 -16.00 -38.82 16.64
N LEU A 851 -14.88 -38.67 15.93
CA LEU A 851 -14.18 -37.38 15.79
C LEU A 851 -15.07 -36.35 15.10
N PHE A 852 -15.59 -36.63 13.90
CA PHE A 852 -16.45 -35.70 13.17
C PHE A 852 -17.74 -35.36 13.93
N GLY A 853 -18.32 -36.31 14.67
CA GLY A 853 -19.47 -36.07 15.55
C GLY A 853 -19.16 -35.10 16.69
N THR A 854 -18.02 -35.28 17.39
CA THR A 854 -17.60 -34.34 18.46
C THR A 854 -17.24 -32.96 17.91
N LYS A 855 -16.63 -32.86 16.71
CA LYS A 855 -16.39 -31.57 16.04
C LYS A 855 -17.69 -30.90 15.60
N GLY A 856 -18.59 -31.63 14.97
CA GLY A 856 -19.91 -31.13 14.56
C GLY A 856 -20.71 -30.57 15.74
N LEU A 857 -20.74 -31.28 16.86
CA LEU A 857 -21.37 -30.80 18.09
C LEU A 857 -20.74 -29.51 18.61
N LEU A 858 -19.39 -29.44 18.69
CA LEU A 858 -18.67 -28.24 19.10
C LEU A 858 -18.94 -27.05 18.16
N MET A 859 -19.01 -27.30 16.85
CA MET A 859 -19.32 -26.31 15.82
C MET A 859 -20.75 -25.78 15.92
N ILE A 860 -21.74 -26.65 16.12
CA ILE A 860 -23.15 -26.27 16.34
C ILE A 860 -23.28 -25.40 17.61
N LEU A 861 -22.63 -25.80 18.71
CA LEU A 861 -22.61 -25.03 19.95
C LEU A 861 -21.87 -23.67 19.77
N GLY A 862 -20.83 -23.62 18.94
CA GLY A 862 -20.14 -22.39 18.55
C GLY A 862 -21.06 -21.42 17.79
N CYS A 863 -21.77 -21.92 16.76
CA CYS A 863 -22.75 -21.14 16.01
C CYS A 863 -23.90 -20.64 16.89
N PHE A 864 -24.41 -21.47 17.81
CA PHE A 864 -25.44 -21.05 18.76
C PHE A 864 -24.98 -19.89 19.65
N LEU A 865 -23.79 -19.97 20.24
CA LEU A 865 -23.24 -18.87 21.05
C LEU A 865 -22.93 -17.62 20.21
N ALA A 866 -22.49 -17.77 18.96
CA ALA A 866 -22.28 -16.65 18.04
C ALA A 866 -23.61 -15.96 17.64
N TRP A 867 -24.68 -16.72 17.49
CA TRP A 867 -26.02 -16.20 17.21
C TRP A 867 -26.62 -15.44 18.39
N GLU A 868 -26.49 -15.97 19.62
CA GLU A 868 -26.98 -15.31 20.83
C GLU A 868 -26.18 -14.03 21.16
N THR A 869 -24.88 -13.98 20.83
CA THR A 869 -24.02 -12.81 21.13
C THR A 869 -24.03 -11.73 20.04
N ARG A 870 -24.63 -11.95 18.86
CA ARG A 870 -24.60 -11.00 17.73
C ARG A 870 -25.22 -9.62 17.99
N HIS A 871 -26.13 -9.53 18.97
CA HIS A 871 -26.83 -8.28 19.33
C HIS A 871 -26.13 -7.51 20.47
N VAL A 872 -24.96 -7.98 20.92
CA VAL A 872 -24.23 -7.43 22.07
C VAL A 872 -23.24 -6.34 21.62
N ASN A 873 -23.78 -5.21 21.16
CA ASN A 873 -22.97 -4.08 20.68
C ASN A 873 -22.40 -3.25 21.83
N VAL A 874 -21.21 -3.61 22.31
CA VAL A 874 -20.40 -2.81 23.23
C VAL A 874 -19.05 -2.48 22.57
N PRO A 875 -18.69 -1.21 22.34
CA PRO A 875 -17.46 -0.85 21.61
C PRO A 875 -16.17 -1.48 22.18
N ALA A 876 -16.07 -1.60 23.50
CA ALA A 876 -14.94 -2.26 24.18
C ALA A 876 -14.89 -3.80 24.03
N LEU A 877 -15.85 -4.41 23.33
CA LEU A 877 -15.91 -5.86 23.06
C LEU A 877 -16.16 -6.19 21.57
N ASN A 878 -16.06 -5.22 20.64
CA ASN A 878 -16.40 -5.41 19.22
C ASN A 878 -15.63 -6.56 18.51
N ASP A 879 -14.52 -7.02 19.10
CA ASP A 879 -13.81 -8.28 18.81
C ASP A 879 -14.76 -9.49 18.64
N SER A 880 -15.86 -9.55 19.40
CA SER A 880 -16.84 -10.66 19.32
C SER A 880 -17.60 -10.71 17.99
N LYS A 881 -17.81 -9.59 17.32
CA LYS A 881 -18.51 -9.55 16.01
C LYS A 881 -17.67 -10.26 14.94
N TYR A 882 -16.36 -9.98 14.91
CA TYR A 882 -15.41 -10.63 13.99
C TYR A 882 -15.23 -12.11 14.31
N ILE A 883 -15.14 -12.50 15.58
CA ILE A 883 -15.07 -13.91 16.00
C ILE A 883 -16.35 -14.66 15.58
N GLY A 884 -17.52 -14.03 15.69
CA GLY A 884 -18.77 -14.59 15.17
C GLY A 884 -18.72 -14.87 13.67
N MET A 885 -18.18 -13.95 12.86
CA MET A 885 -17.97 -14.19 11.42
C MET A 885 -16.98 -15.33 11.16
N CYS A 886 -15.89 -15.42 11.93
CA CYS A 886 -14.92 -16.51 11.83
C CYS A 886 -15.57 -17.88 12.10
N VAL A 887 -16.43 -17.97 13.13
CA VAL A 887 -17.16 -19.21 13.45
C VAL A 887 -18.03 -19.66 12.27
N TYR A 888 -18.81 -18.76 11.66
CA TYR A 888 -19.62 -19.12 10.48
C TYR A 888 -18.76 -19.54 9.28
N ASN A 889 -17.65 -18.85 9.01
CA ASN A 889 -16.70 -19.20 7.95
C ASN A 889 -16.11 -20.61 8.14
N VAL A 890 -15.62 -20.91 9.36
CA VAL A 890 -15.06 -22.24 9.67
C VAL A 890 -16.12 -23.34 9.48
N VAL A 891 -17.37 -23.10 9.87
CA VAL A 891 -18.44 -24.10 9.69
C VAL A 891 -18.73 -24.37 8.22
N VAL A 892 -18.85 -23.34 7.37
CA VAL A 892 -19.09 -23.53 5.93
C VAL A 892 -17.92 -24.28 5.27
N MET A 893 -16.69 -23.84 5.49
CA MET A 893 -15.52 -24.41 4.83
C MET A 893 -15.20 -25.84 5.30
N CYS A 894 -15.44 -26.17 6.57
CA CYS A 894 -15.28 -27.55 7.06
C CYS A 894 -16.36 -28.50 6.53
N VAL A 895 -17.63 -28.07 6.41
CA VAL A 895 -18.70 -28.92 5.87
C VAL A 895 -18.45 -29.23 4.39
N ILE A 896 -18.07 -28.23 3.59
CA ILE A 896 -17.74 -28.43 2.17
C ILE A 896 -16.47 -29.28 2.02
N GLY A 897 -15.39 -28.93 2.72
CA GLY A 897 -14.10 -29.61 2.61
C GLY A 897 -14.14 -31.09 2.99
N VAL A 898 -14.82 -31.45 4.10
CA VAL A 898 -14.98 -32.86 4.51
C VAL A 898 -15.83 -33.64 3.50
N SER A 899 -16.90 -33.03 2.96
CA SER A 899 -17.75 -33.68 1.96
C SER A 899 -16.97 -34.01 0.67
N LEU A 900 -16.18 -33.07 0.17
CA LEU A 900 -15.35 -33.27 -1.03
C LEU A 900 -14.20 -34.26 -0.79
N ALA A 901 -13.58 -34.25 0.39
CA ALA A 901 -12.52 -35.20 0.74
C ALA A 901 -13.01 -36.67 0.78
N PHE A 902 -14.27 -36.91 1.15
CA PHE A 902 -14.89 -38.24 1.04
C PHE A 902 -15.22 -38.62 -0.42
N ILE A 903 -15.73 -37.69 -1.22
CA ILE A 903 -16.10 -37.94 -2.63
C ILE A 903 -14.87 -38.27 -3.48
N LEU A 904 -13.74 -37.59 -3.24
CA LEU A 904 -12.53 -37.69 -4.06
C LEU A 904 -11.46 -38.64 -3.49
N GLN A 905 -11.82 -39.52 -2.56
CA GLN A 905 -10.87 -40.40 -1.85
C GLN A 905 -9.97 -41.28 -2.76
N ASP A 906 -10.40 -41.59 -3.98
CA ASP A 906 -9.64 -42.38 -4.96
C ASP A 906 -8.87 -41.50 -5.98
N ARG A 907 -9.01 -40.17 -5.90
CA ARG A 907 -8.31 -39.15 -6.71
C ARG A 907 -7.35 -38.35 -5.84
N VAL A 908 -6.24 -38.98 -5.43
CA VAL A 908 -5.31 -38.49 -4.40
C VAL A 908 -4.86 -37.03 -4.62
N ASN A 909 -4.45 -36.67 -5.84
CA ASN A 909 -3.94 -35.33 -6.15
C ASN A 909 -5.04 -34.26 -6.02
N GLU A 910 -6.23 -34.53 -6.57
CA GLU A 910 -7.40 -33.65 -6.50
C GLU A 910 -7.86 -33.47 -5.05
N ALA A 911 -7.96 -34.56 -4.30
CA ALA A 911 -8.34 -34.56 -2.88
C ALA A 911 -7.32 -33.80 -2.02
N TYR A 912 -6.02 -33.98 -2.26
CA TYR A 912 -4.96 -33.22 -1.56
C TYR A 912 -5.03 -31.73 -1.87
N ALA A 913 -5.11 -31.35 -3.15
CA ALA A 913 -5.17 -29.95 -3.57
C ALA A 913 -6.39 -29.22 -2.96
N LEU A 914 -7.59 -29.81 -3.08
CA LEU A 914 -8.81 -29.23 -2.54
C LEU A 914 -8.81 -29.17 -1.02
N THR A 915 -8.41 -30.26 -0.33
CA THR A 915 -8.33 -30.27 1.14
C THR A 915 -7.34 -29.22 1.66
N SER A 916 -6.19 -29.07 1.00
CA SER A 916 -5.19 -28.06 1.32
C SER A 916 -5.73 -26.64 1.11
N PHE A 917 -6.42 -26.38 0.00
CA PHE A 917 -7.08 -25.10 -0.26
C PHE A 917 -8.10 -24.74 0.82
N PHE A 918 -9.02 -25.67 1.17
CA PHE A 918 -10.02 -25.40 2.21
C PHE A 918 -9.39 -25.12 3.58
N ILE A 919 -8.31 -25.81 3.96
CA ILE A 919 -7.59 -25.56 5.22
C ILE A 919 -6.88 -24.19 5.18
N ILE A 920 -6.09 -23.91 4.13
CA ILE A 920 -5.29 -22.68 4.00
C ILE A 920 -6.20 -21.44 3.92
N PHE A 921 -7.26 -21.48 3.10
CA PHE A 921 -8.19 -20.36 2.98
C PHE A 921 -8.92 -20.09 4.31
N CYS A 922 -9.45 -21.15 4.93
CA CYS A 922 -10.21 -21.05 6.18
C CYS A 922 -9.37 -20.47 7.34
N THR A 923 -8.14 -20.97 7.50
CA THR A 923 -7.20 -20.51 8.53
C THR A 923 -6.72 -19.08 8.28
N THR A 924 -6.37 -18.74 7.03
CA THR A 924 -5.89 -17.40 6.65
C THR A 924 -6.98 -16.35 6.84
N LEU A 925 -8.20 -16.61 6.37
CA LEU A 925 -9.33 -15.68 6.57
C LEU A 925 -9.68 -15.51 8.06
N THR A 926 -9.58 -16.58 8.85
CA THR A 926 -9.78 -16.53 10.31
C THR A 926 -8.72 -15.64 10.99
N LEU A 927 -7.43 -15.78 10.62
CA LEU A 927 -6.38 -14.90 11.15
C LEU A 927 -6.60 -13.45 10.72
N SER A 928 -6.88 -13.18 9.44
CA SER A 928 -7.09 -11.82 8.95
C SER A 928 -8.25 -11.11 9.65
N LEU A 929 -9.42 -11.76 9.80
CA LEU A 929 -10.57 -11.19 10.49
C LEU A 929 -10.31 -10.95 11.99
N VAL A 930 -9.50 -11.79 12.65
CA VAL A 930 -9.17 -11.62 14.07
C VAL A 930 -8.07 -10.58 14.31
N PHE A 931 -7.10 -10.42 13.41
CA PHE A 931 -5.89 -9.63 13.68
C PHE A 931 -5.74 -8.33 12.88
N VAL A 932 -6.20 -8.24 11.63
CA VAL A 932 -6.04 -7.01 10.82
C VAL A 932 -6.68 -5.78 11.49
N PRO A 933 -7.92 -5.83 12.06
CA PRO A 933 -8.49 -4.69 12.76
C PRO A 933 -7.66 -4.23 13.98
N LYS A 934 -6.88 -5.13 14.60
CA LYS A 934 -6.03 -4.82 15.76
C LYS A 934 -4.70 -4.21 15.34
N VAL A 935 -4.15 -4.63 14.20
CA VAL A 935 -2.94 -4.03 13.62
C VAL A 935 -3.23 -2.62 13.12
N VAL A 936 -4.35 -2.41 12.41
CA VAL A 936 -4.78 -1.06 11.97
C VAL A 936 -4.96 -0.10 13.15
N GLU A 937 -5.61 -0.53 14.24
CA GLU A 937 -5.77 0.31 15.44
C GLU A 937 -4.45 0.56 16.20
N LEU A 938 -3.48 -0.38 16.15
CA LEU A 938 -2.13 -0.16 16.70
C LEU A 938 -1.32 0.85 15.90
N LEU A 939 -1.38 0.78 14.56
CA LEU A 939 -0.75 1.75 13.67
C LEU A 939 -1.36 3.15 13.85
N ARG A 940 -2.68 3.21 14.08
CA ARG A 940 -3.40 4.47 14.32
C ARG A 940 -3.12 5.08 15.71
N ASN A 941 -3.04 4.25 16.76
CA ASN A 941 -2.92 4.70 18.15
C ASN A 941 -1.77 3.97 18.89
N PRO A 942 -0.49 4.24 18.55
CA PRO A 942 0.66 3.53 19.11
C PRO A 942 0.93 3.82 20.59
N SER A 943 0.47 4.96 21.12
CA SER A 943 0.77 5.46 22.48
C SER A 943 -0.34 5.23 23.53
N GLY A 944 -1.54 4.81 23.12
CA GLY A 944 -2.55 4.22 24.01
C GLY A 944 -3.32 5.10 25.01
N CYS A 945 -3.20 6.43 24.93
CA CYS A 945 -4.06 7.41 25.61
C CYS A 945 -4.85 8.17 24.54
N GLU A 946 -6.18 8.08 24.45
CA GLU A 946 -7.18 8.75 25.30
C GLU A 946 -8.55 8.00 25.29
N GLN A 947 -9.73 8.61 25.51
CA GLN A 947 -10.23 9.02 26.84
C GLN A 947 -11.59 8.33 27.16
N ARG A 948 -12.24 8.75 28.26
CA ARG A 948 -13.57 8.39 28.80
C ARG A 948 -14.53 7.51 27.94
N TYR A 949 -14.83 6.29 28.45
CA TYR A 949 -16.14 5.63 28.23
C TYR A 949 -16.93 5.65 29.54
N ARG A 950 -18.20 6.11 29.52
CA ARG A 950 -18.99 6.38 30.74
C ARG A 950 -19.41 5.08 31.42
N LYS A 951 -19.33 5.00 32.76
CA LYS A 951 -19.76 3.81 33.54
C LYS A 951 -21.28 3.63 33.46
N GLY A 952 -21.76 2.80 32.54
CA GLY A 952 -23.18 2.48 32.35
C GLY A 952 -23.42 1.01 31.98
N MET A 953 -22.88 0.08 32.76
CA MET A 953 -22.91 -1.35 32.42
C MET A 953 -24.05 -2.11 33.13
N MET A 954 -24.74 -2.97 32.36
CA MET A 954 -25.68 -4.02 32.78
C MET A 954 -27.09 -3.58 33.24
N LYS A 955 -28.11 -4.04 32.50
CA LYS A 955 -29.45 -4.43 33.01
C LYS A 955 -29.71 -5.85 32.52
N SER A 956 -30.07 -6.77 33.42
CA SER A 956 -30.22 -8.20 33.10
C SER A 956 -31.68 -8.65 32.95
N VAL A 957 -31.87 -9.87 32.42
CA VAL A 957 -33.12 -10.40 31.85
C VAL A 957 -34.17 -10.83 32.90
N VAL A 958 -34.07 -10.38 34.15
CA VAL A 958 -34.83 -10.94 35.30
C VAL A 958 -36.30 -10.50 35.39
N GLY A 959 -36.65 -9.33 34.84
CA GLY A 959 -37.91 -8.63 35.17
C GLY A 959 -39.23 -9.27 34.71
N ARG A 960 -39.18 -10.40 33.97
CA ARG A 960 -40.32 -10.88 33.17
C ARG A 960 -41.57 -11.27 33.98
N ASN A 961 -41.42 -11.73 35.23
CA ASN A 961 -42.56 -12.08 36.09
C ASN A 961 -43.04 -10.91 36.98
N ALA A 962 -42.20 -9.92 37.26
CA ALA A 962 -42.60 -8.71 37.99
C ALA A 962 -43.41 -7.73 37.11
N ALA A 963 -43.32 -7.87 35.79
CA ALA A 963 -43.98 -7.00 34.82
C ALA A 963 -45.51 -7.05 34.91
N ASN A 964 -46.12 -8.23 35.11
CA ASN A 964 -47.57 -8.37 35.08
C ASN A 964 -48.27 -7.74 36.30
N LEU A 965 -47.68 -7.86 37.50
CA LEU A 965 -48.25 -7.26 38.71
C LEU A 965 -48.09 -5.72 38.72
N ASN A 966 -46.92 -5.22 38.31
CA ASN A 966 -46.71 -3.77 38.22
C ASN A 966 -47.56 -3.10 37.13
N ARG A 967 -47.92 -3.80 36.05
CA ARG A 967 -48.74 -3.25 34.95
C ARG A 967 -50.16 -2.84 35.38
N GLN A 968 -50.70 -3.42 36.46
CA GLN A 968 -51.99 -3.02 37.04
C GLN A 968 -51.88 -1.85 38.04
N LEU A 969 -50.68 -1.59 38.58
CA LEU A 969 -50.42 -0.48 39.51
C LEU A 969 -49.90 0.77 38.80
N SER A 970 -49.15 0.62 37.70
CA SER A 970 -48.57 1.73 36.93
C SER A 970 -49.63 2.66 36.32
N THR A 971 -50.80 2.14 35.93
CA THR A 971 -51.91 2.92 35.37
C THR A 971 -52.48 3.98 36.32
N ARG A 972 -52.34 3.80 37.65
CA ARG A 972 -52.69 4.85 38.64
C ARG A 972 -51.58 5.84 38.93
N ARG A 973 -50.31 5.54 38.60
CA ARG A 973 -49.16 6.40 38.93
C ARG A 973 -48.76 7.35 37.79
N HIS A 974 -49.01 6.95 36.55
CA HIS A 974 -48.62 7.69 35.34
C HIS A 974 -49.42 8.98 35.08
N GLY A 975 -50.50 9.25 35.81
CA GLY A 975 -51.20 10.53 35.75
C GLY A 975 -50.36 11.66 36.34
N ASN A 976 -49.98 11.53 37.61
CA ASN A 976 -49.30 12.57 38.38
C ASN A 976 -47.90 12.90 37.84
N GLU A 977 -47.15 11.90 37.32
CA GLU A 977 -45.86 12.15 36.67
C GLU A 977 -46.01 12.99 35.39
N LYS A 978 -47.10 12.79 34.63
CA LYS A 978 -47.37 13.54 33.41
C LYS A 978 -47.76 15.00 33.71
N GLU A 979 -48.57 15.22 34.75
CA GLU A 979 -48.94 16.57 35.24
C GLU A 979 -47.72 17.35 35.76
N HIS A 980 -46.81 16.67 36.47
CA HIS A 980 -45.58 17.30 36.96
C HIS A 980 -44.62 17.66 35.81
N LEU A 981 -44.53 16.81 34.77
CA LEU A 981 -43.74 17.09 33.58
C LEU A 981 -44.27 18.29 32.79
N THR A 982 -45.60 18.42 32.65
CA THR A 982 -46.20 19.60 31.98
C THR A 982 -45.93 20.90 32.73
N ARG A 983 -45.97 20.93 34.07
CA ARG A 983 -45.59 22.13 34.84
C ARG A 983 -44.12 22.52 34.60
N LEU A 984 -43.20 21.55 34.59
CA LEU A 984 -41.78 21.79 34.32
C LEU A 984 -41.53 22.29 32.88
N GLU A 985 -42.32 21.84 31.89
CA GLU A 985 -42.27 22.41 30.55
C GLU A 985 -42.79 23.85 30.49
N GLU A 986 -43.84 24.18 31.24
CA GLU A 986 -44.42 25.54 31.30
C GLU A 986 -43.47 26.52 32.00
N GLU A 987 -42.86 26.13 33.13
CA GLU A 987 -41.83 26.91 33.81
C GLU A 987 -40.61 27.17 32.91
N ASN A 988 -40.16 26.16 32.16
CA ASN A 988 -39.02 26.30 31.24
C ASN A 988 -39.36 27.22 30.05
N LYS A 989 -40.58 27.13 29.49
CA LYS A 989 -41.08 28.07 28.47
C LYS A 989 -41.21 29.51 29.01
N LEU A 990 -41.60 29.68 30.28
CA LEU A 990 -41.64 30.99 30.94
C LEU A 990 -40.23 31.57 31.11
N CYS A 991 -39.28 30.74 31.58
CA CYS A 991 -37.88 31.13 31.76
C CYS A 991 -37.22 31.53 30.44
N GLN A 992 -37.49 30.81 29.33
CA GLN A 992 -37.00 31.17 28.00
C GLN A 992 -37.53 32.52 27.52
N LYS A 993 -38.82 32.84 27.76
CA LYS A 993 -39.38 34.16 27.45
C LYS A 993 -38.69 35.27 28.25
N TYR A 994 -38.49 35.07 29.55
CA TYR A 994 -37.80 36.06 30.40
C TYR A 994 -36.34 36.30 29.96
N LEU A 995 -35.64 35.24 29.55
CA LEU A 995 -34.27 35.33 29.02
C LEU A 995 -34.23 36.11 27.70
N HIS A 996 -35.20 35.88 26.80
CA HIS A 996 -35.34 36.65 25.56
C HIS A 996 -35.66 38.13 25.82
N GLU A 997 -36.58 38.42 26.75
CA GLU A 997 -36.92 39.79 27.15
C GLU A 997 -35.68 40.53 27.70
N LYS A 998 -34.91 39.88 28.59
CA LYS A 998 -33.67 40.45 29.14
C LYS A 998 -32.57 40.62 28.09
N SER A 999 -32.45 39.73 27.11
CA SER A 999 -31.52 39.93 25.99
C SER A 999 -31.92 41.11 25.09
N SER A 1000 -33.22 41.36 24.92
CA SER A 1000 -33.72 42.52 24.16
C SER A 1000 -33.46 43.84 24.89
N GLN A 1001 -33.74 43.89 26.21
CA GLN A 1001 -33.43 45.04 27.05
C GLN A 1001 -31.92 45.36 27.09
N LEU A 1002 -31.07 44.33 27.13
CA LEU A 1002 -29.62 44.49 27.02
C LEU A 1002 -29.20 45.05 25.64
N TRP A 1003 -29.84 44.61 24.56
CA TRP A 1003 -29.58 45.14 23.21
C TRP A 1003 -29.99 46.61 23.06
N GLU A 1004 -31.14 47.02 23.62
CA GLU A 1004 -31.53 48.43 23.66
C GLU A 1004 -30.53 49.28 24.47
N LEU A 1005 -30.08 48.81 25.64
CA LEU A 1005 -29.05 49.50 26.43
C LEU A 1005 -27.73 49.63 25.67
N ILE A 1006 -27.27 48.58 24.97
CA ILE A 1006 -26.09 48.63 24.10
C ILE A 1006 -26.28 49.63 22.95
N GLN A 1007 -27.48 49.70 22.36
CA GLN A 1007 -27.76 50.63 21.28
C GLN A 1007 -27.89 52.07 21.78
N GLN A 1008 -28.37 52.29 23.01
CA GLN A 1008 -28.38 53.60 23.67
C GLN A 1008 -26.96 54.06 24.04
N LEU A 1009 -26.12 53.17 24.58
CA LEU A 1009 -24.70 53.45 24.86
C LEU A 1009 -23.93 53.77 23.58
N THR A 1010 -24.13 53.00 22.50
CA THR A 1010 -23.52 53.28 21.18
C THR A 1010 -23.99 54.62 20.61
N LYS A 1011 -25.25 55.02 20.82
CA LYS A 1011 -25.75 56.35 20.44
C LYS A 1011 -25.13 57.47 21.28
N LEU A 1012 -25.01 57.29 22.60
CA LEU A 1012 -24.36 58.25 23.50
C LEU A 1012 -22.88 58.45 23.15
N ALA A 1013 -22.16 57.37 22.81
CA ALA A 1013 -20.79 57.43 22.31
C ALA A 1013 -20.65 58.17 20.97
N HIS A 1014 -21.74 58.36 20.22
CA HIS A 1014 -21.78 59.11 18.96
C HIS A 1014 -22.16 60.60 19.14
N TYR A 1015 -22.38 61.05 20.37
CA TYR A 1015 -22.67 62.45 20.72
C TYR A 1015 -21.55 63.14 21.50
N ILE A 1016 -20.38 62.49 21.66
CA ILE A 1016 -19.17 63.10 22.23
C ILE A 1016 -18.41 63.81 21.09
N PRO A 1017 -18.25 65.15 21.12
CA PRO A 1017 -17.44 65.85 20.11
C PRO A 1017 -15.94 65.63 20.31
N ASP A 1018 -15.15 65.70 19.23
CA ASP A 1018 -13.68 65.61 19.28
C ASP A 1018 -13.06 66.72 20.14
N ALA A 1019 -12.62 66.38 21.36
CA ALA A 1019 -11.87 67.26 22.24
C ALA A 1019 -11.07 66.48 23.31
N MET A 1020 -9.93 65.88 22.92
CA MET A 1020 -8.66 65.86 23.69
C MET A 1020 -7.57 65.11 22.89
N ASP A 1021 -6.30 65.45 23.16
CA ASP A 1021 -5.23 65.36 22.17
C ASP A 1021 -4.52 64.00 21.99
N LYS A 1022 -3.83 63.89 20.85
CA LYS A 1022 -3.11 62.69 20.39
C LYS A 1022 -1.79 62.37 21.13
N GLU A 1023 -1.45 63.07 22.21
CA GLU A 1023 -0.16 62.89 22.90
C GLU A 1023 -0.17 61.95 24.11
N GLU A 1024 -1.28 61.74 24.82
CA GLU A 1024 -1.27 60.85 26.01
C GLU A 1024 -1.38 59.34 25.68
N LEU A 1025 -1.88 58.95 24.50
CA LEU A 1025 -1.98 57.54 24.12
C LEU A 1025 -0.64 56.93 23.64
N ALA A 1026 0.42 57.74 23.53
CA ALA A 1026 1.75 57.31 23.11
C ALA A 1026 2.60 56.70 24.25
N LEU A 1027 2.22 56.91 25.51
CA LEU A 1027 3.03 56.57 26.70
C LEU A 1027 2.80 55.16 27.28
N LEU A 1028 1.91 54.34 26.66
CA LEU A 1028 1.51 53.04 27.22
C LEU A 1028 1.77 51.81 26.33
N SER A 1029 2.46 51.95 25.19
CA SER A 1029 2.80 50.82 24.31
C SER A 1029 4.31 50.61 24.05
N ASN A 1030 5.16 51.59 24.37
CA ASN A 1030 6.60 51.55 24.05
C ASN A 1030 7.48 51.41 25.31
N HIS A 1031 7.50 50.22 25.91
CA HIS A 1031 8.72 49.72 26.58
C HIS A 1031 8.65 48.19 26.83
N ASN A 1032 9.17 47.40 25.88
CA ASN A 1032 10.38 46.59 26.09
C ASN A 1032 10.56 45.50 25.03
N SER A 1033 11.64 45.63 24.28
CA SER A 1033 12.42 44.48 23.80
C SER A 1033 13.90 44.77 24.09
N SER A 1034 14.74 43.73 23.97
CA SER A 1034 16.20 43.72 24.18
C SER A 1034 16.74 43.70 25.64
N ASN A 1035 17.56 42.66 25.87
CA ASN A 1035 18.83 42.62 26.63
C ASN A 1035 18.89 43.06 28.10
N CYS A 1036 19.19 42.10 28.99
CA CYS A 1036 20.60 41.83 29.35
C CYS A 1036 20.81 40.50 30.10
N MET A 1037 22.08 40.14 30.33
CA MET A 1037 22.50 38.90 31.00
C MET A 1037 22.53 38.98 32.54
N ASN A 1038 22.60 37.79 33.15
CA ASN A 1038 23.34 37.44 34.38
C ASN A 1038 22.95 38.05 35.75
N ASN A 1039 22.99 37.15 36.75
CA ASN A 1039 23.34 37.35 38.16
C ASN A 1039 22.84 38.60 38.91
N SER A 1040 21.99 38.37 39.91
CA SER A 1040 22.05 39.15 41.16
C SER A 1040 21.74 38.25 42.35
N THR A 1041 22.69 38.11 43.27
CA THR A 1041 22.47 37.52 44.58
C THR A 1041 21.82 38.53 45.53
N GLU A 1042 20.80 38.06 46.26
CA GLU A 1042 20.69 38.21 47.73
C GLU A 1042 21.08 39.55 48.39
N LYS A 1043 20.11 40.27 48.96
CA LYS A 1043 20.05 40.58 50.42
C LYS A 1043 18.94 41.55 50.83
N GLN A 1044 18.21 41.18 51.88
CA GLN A 1044 17.70 41.99 53.01
C GLN A 1044 16.73 41.12 53.85
N THR A 1045 16.72 41.09 55.19
CA THR A 1045 17.68 41.56 56.22
C THR A 1045 17.30 40.92 57.57
N LEU A 1046 18.25 40.56 58.44
CA LEU A 1046 18.25 41.01 59.85
C LEU A 1046 19.56 40.71 60.63
N LEU A 1047 19.72 41.46 61.71
CA LEU A 1047 20.79 41.62 62.71
C LEU A 1047 21.72 40.43 63.08
N SER A 1048 23.03 40.70 62.97
CA SER A 1048 24.09 40.59 64.01
C SER A 1048 24.02 39.53 65.14
N ALA A 1049 25.09 38.75 65.34
CA ALA A 1049 26.16 39.06 66.33
C ALA A 1049 27.18 37.91 66.59
N THR A 1050 28.47 38.26 66.71
CA THR A 1050 29.57 37.63 67.50
C THR A 1050 29.64 36.11 67.74
N THR A 1051 30.44 35.45 66.89
CA THR A 1051 31.69 34.71 67.26
C THR A 1051 31.75 33.64 68.38
N THR A 1052 31.86 32.38 67.92
CA THR A 1052 32.88 31.37 68.33
C THR A 1052 32.78 30.73 69.76
N PRO A 1053 33.62 29.73 70.18
CA PRO A 1053 33.12 28.34 70.21
C PRO A 1053 33.53 27.44 71.43
N ALA A 1054 32.81 26.34 71.70
CA ALA A 1054 33.32 25.26 72.58
C ALA A 1054 32.71 23.84 72.34
N ILE A 1055 33.60 22.93 71.94
CA ILE A 1055 33.82 21.53 72.37
C ILE A 1055 32.73 20.79 73.20
N ARG A 1056 32.31 19.62 72.66
CA ARG A 1056 31.91 18.32 73.28
C ARG A 1056 31.71 18.21 74.81
N VAL A 1057 30.69 17.43 75.23
CA VAL A 1057 30.83 16.05 75.78
C VAL A 1057 29.47 15.32 75.95
N LEU A 1058 29.56 13.98 75.98
CA LEU A 1058 28.59 12.87 76.20
C LEU A 1058 27.49 13.08 77.27
N THR A 1059 26.41 12.28 77.37
CA THR A 1059 25.97 10.99 76.73
C THR A 1059 24.59 11.19 76.03
N SER A 1060 23.59 10.31 75.83
CA SER A 1060 23.27 8.84 75.90
C SER A 1060 21.86 8.63 75.27
N ASN A 1061 21.42 7.47 74.74
CA ASN A 1061 22.05 6.22 74.27
C ASN A 1061 21.07 5.48 73.31
N GLU A 1062 21.64 4.78 72.33
CA GLU A 1062 21.15 3.53 71.68
C GLU A 1062 19.84 3.46 70.85
N SER A 1063 19.76 2.39 70.05
CA SER A 1063 18.91 2.17 68.85
C SER A 1063 18.41 0.69 68.84
N PRO A 1064 18.19 -0.12 67.76
CA PRO A 1064 18.24 0.01 66.28
C PRO A 1064 16.87 -0.31 65.59
N ASP A 1065 16.68 -0.49 64.27
CA ASP A 1065 17.12 0.18 63.02
C ASP A 1065 16.24 -0.40 61.85
N ARG A 1066 16.13 0.31 60.70
CA ARG A 1066 15.58 -0.12 59.37
C ARG A 1066 14.08 -0.48 59.25
N GLU A 1067 13.46 -0.50 58.04
CA GLU A 1067 13.99 -0.35 56.67
C GLU A 1067 13.08 0.54 55.76
N ALA A 1068 13.43 0.69 54.47
CA ALA A 1068 12.98 1.78 53.60
C ALA A 1068 11.75 1.49 52.71
N HIS A 1069 10.97 2.54 52.38
CA HIS A 1069 10.82 3.09 51.00
C HIS A 1069 9.68 4.13 50.95
N THR A 1070 9.99 5.42 50.78
CA THR A 1070 9.03 6.51 50.96
C THR A 1070 8.42 7.04 49.65
N THR A 1071 7.11 7.25 49.68
CA THR A 1071 6.29 7.82 48.59
C THR A 1071 6.38 9.35 48.46
N MET A 1072 6.46 9.83 47.22
CA MET A 1072 5.66 10.92 46.59
C MET A 1072 5.57 12.35 47.19
N VAL A 1073 5.10 13.25 46.30
CA VAL A 1073 4.45 14.56 46.53
C VAL A 1073 5.35 15.80 46.68
N ARG A 1074 5.44 16.57 45.58
CA ARG A 1074 5.10 18.01 45.50
C ARG A 1074 4.75 18.34 44.04
N HIS A 1075 3.48 18.71 43.78
CA HIS A 1075 3.00 20.10 43.59
C HIS A 1075 3.53 20.81 42.33
N ARG A 1076 2.59 21.26 41.48
CA ARG A 1076 2.73 22.42 40.58
C ARG A 1076 1.39 23.15 40.53
N ASN A 1077 1.44 24.48 40.35
CA ASN A 1077 0.26 25.35 40.42
C ASN A 1077 -0.39 25.57 39.05
N GLU A 1078 -1.62 26.10 39.06
CA GLU A 1078 -2.45 26.39 37.88
C GLU A 1078 -2.34 27.86 37.41
N ALA A 1079 -3.20 28.23 36.45
CA ALA A 1079 -3.49 29.55 35.85
C ALA A 1079 -2.69 29.93 34.57
N ASN A 1080 -3.30 30.49 33.51
CA ASN A 1080 -4.73 30.64 33.20
C ASN A 1080 -5.00 31.04 31.71
N TRP A 1081 -6.27 30.93 31.27
CA TRP A 1081 -6.89 31.49 30.03
C TRP A 1081 -6.46 30.90 28.65
N PRO A 1082 -7.27 31.05 27.57
CA PRO A 1082 -8.71 31.35 27.49
C PRO A 1082 -9.57 30.33 26.69
N TRP A 1083 -10.89 30.47 26.87
CA TRP A 1083 -12.03 29.75 26.28
C TRP A 1083 -12.05 29.47 24.77
N LEU A 1084 -12.62 28.31 24.39
CA LEU A 1084 -13.37 28.12 23.14
C LEU A 1084 -14.70 27.35 23.38
N ASP A 1085 -15.61 27.44 22.42
CA ASP A 1085 -17.07 27.16 22.47
C ASP A 1085 -17.51 25.75 22.99
N PRO A 1086 -18.46 25.65 23.94
CA PRO A 1086 -19.11 24.38 24.32
C PRO A 1086 -19.94 23.66 23.24
N ARG A 1087 -20.13 24.25 22.05
CA ARG A 1087 -20.98 23.71 20.97
C ARG A 1087 -20.28 22.81 19.96
N GLN A 1088 -18.95 22.60 20.05
CA GLN A 1088 -18.22 21.75 19.12
C GLN A 1088 -18.12 20.29 19.58
N PRO A 1089 -18.78 19.32 18.91
CA PRO A 1089 -18.37 17.93 18.97
C PRO A 1089 -17.13 17.73 18.10
N THR A 1090 -15.96 17.54 18.72
CA THR A 1090 -14.71 17.27 18.00
C THR A 1090 -14.69 15.85 17.43
N THR A 1091 -15.00 15.71 16.14
CA THR A 1091 -14.82 14.47 15.38
C THR A 1091 -13.81 14.68 14.24
N MET A 1092 -12.55 14.33 14.49
CA MET A 1092 -11.63 13.95 13.40
C MET A 1092 -11.80 12.45 13.11
N LEU A 1093 -12.53 12.14 12.05
CA LEU A 1093 -12.41 10.89 11.31
C LEU A 1093 -12.76 11.13 9.84
#